data_AF-A0A2V5IWG1-F1
#
_entry.id   AF-A0A2V5IWG1-F1
#
_cell.length_a   1.000
_cell.length_b   1.000
_cell.length_c   1.000
_cell.angle_alpha   90.00
_cell.angle_beta   90.00
_cell.angle_gamma   90.00
#
_symmetry.space_group_name_H-M   'P 1'
#
loop_
_entity.id
_entity.type
_entity.pdbx_description
1 polymer ?
#
loop_
_entity_poly.entity_id
_entity_poly.type
_entity_poly.pdbx_seq_one_letter_code
_entity_poly.pdbx_strand_id
1 'polypeptide(L)'
;MISIYWCRSLLLLLTGALAARTLASNSSQSGCVQLLATFPNSTIVSGAASYTTKVDNIWSKTCVEDAYCVFEPESSQDISTGIAILRETQTKFAVRSGGHMPNPGANSITDGVLISLTRLNTLELTTNHEVVQMGPGLRWIDVYPWMADYNLTTAGGRFGPVGVGGLLLGGGISYYGSKVGWSANNVINFEVVLADSRIVHANATSHPELYWALKGGSQNFGIVTRYDMKTFSIQDVWGGTLAYPATSLDAYIHAVANFSSPEGGSADPLAAADPLLLMYPNTSQIEPAAVLLYNAPVEQPAALQAFTNITAASDSASIRAFADFAVEQNSSAYWDSSDRRSFWTTAVKATPEAVYLANTTFIQAAMDQVSDLADLLTSITYQTITQDWVNAARASGGDAIDLDPEDGAFLVLLISNTWTDANHDSRIAQFSKNVIAEIEAKAKAADVYYPFINLNDAGPTQEPFETYGNGQSLSKLKSIRKLYDPSGVFQTLTPGGFKLGIMLLELFTLIQDAAIVLQVGAFISFAWLFLSWASHCRRSRLIPGVYIAGLNGGKVSLSRARQDFIYNCIELMLEGYEKTEGGLYYLPSPAGERLMIPTKYLDELKNAANEDIDFTASFSEMFEGKYTTIGQKWHLHPDVVKRSLNANLERIIPDVHEEIVHAYQSLLPPSQVRMAEIFTQIISRSSNRMLGGKALSRNRDWTDTSINFTSDTWLAAQQLKRYPEWLRPIIQYLLPEMGRVRRHFTVAREVICPIVKKRSEATQGTQPWNKPLDLLQMLWEGAGPADQTPEFMAYTALAISFAAIRTSSAVPTHILYDLCAQPEYVAPLREEIEVVIREEGCLFTKAALNKMVKLDSFMKESQRFNPLSLGSNTDREQHGSYPVTFGRVIQSDRVLHDGLVIPRGTIIGVPAHAISHDATFYPNPSTFSPFRFITQLHGPDSEKKSTSGFVTTNASSSLSWGYGKHACSGRFFAAHEIKLIMAHFLLHYDFQFAGGRTKRPENYTFELQNMPDETVEVLIRRRKNPLPQCLQGPDSFF
;
A
#
# COMPACT_ATOMS: atom_id res chain seq x y z
N MET A 1 -18.80 -42.90 7.30
CA MET A 1 -19.43 -42.62 5.99
C MET A 1 -19.14 -41.21 5.46
N ILE A 2 -19.01 -40.17 6.30
CA ILE A 2 -18.70 -38.79 5.88
C ILE A 2 -17.29 -38.66 5.25
N SER A 3 -16.26 -39.29 5.80
CA SER A 3 -14.87 -39.23 5.29
C SER A 3 -14.69 -39.68 3.81
N ILE A 4 -15.48 -40.66 3.34
CA ILE A 4 -15.40 -41.18 1.96
C ILE A 4 -16.01 -40.21 0.94
N TYR A 5 -17.06 -39.47 1.34
CA TYR A 5 -17.65 -38.41 0.51
C TYR A 5 -16.75 -37.18 0.39
N TRP A 6 -16.02 -36.83 1.46
CA TRP A 6 -15.04 -35.75 1.45
C TRP A 6 -13.80 -36.10 0.62
N CYS A 7 -13.25 -37.31 0.73
CA CYS A 7 -12.16 -37.75 -0.14
C CYS A 7 -12.55 -37.81 -1.62
N ARG A 8 -13.77 -38.27 -1.96
CA ARG A 8 -14.26 -38.27 -3.35
C ARG A 8 -14.47 -36.85 -3.90
N SER A 9 -14.95 -35.93 -3.08
CA SER A 9 -15.16 -34.53 -3.48
C SER A 9 -13.83 -33.76 -3.61
N LEU A 10 -12.85 -34.07 -2.77
CA LEU A 10 -11.48 -33.53 -2.89
C LEU A 10 -10.74 -34.13 -4.10
N LEU A 11 -10.92 -35.42 -4.39
CA LEU A 11 -10.41 -36.05 -5.60
C LEU A 11 -11.06 -35.44 -6.84
N LEU A 12 -12.36 -35.17 -6.83
CA LEU A 12 -13.10 -34.50 -7.92
C LEU A 12 -12.66 -33.04 -8.13
N LEU A 13 -12.26 -32.33 -7.07
CA LEU A 13 -11.72 -30.96 -7.15
C LEU A 13 -10.24 -30.94 -7.58
N LEU A 14 -9.44 -31.93 -7.18
CA LEU A 14 -8.06 -32.10 -7.63
C LEU A 14 -7.99 -32.62 -9.07
N THR A 15 -8.87 -33.54 -9.47
CA THR A 15 -9.05 -33.91 -10.87
C THR A 15 -9.70 -32.78 -11.64
N GLY A 16 -10.53 -31.94 -11.03
CA GLY A 16 -11.09 -30.72 -11.64
C GLY A 16 -10.04 -29.64 -11.90
N ALA A 17 -9.06 -29.46 -11.03
CA ALA A 17 -7.96 -28.51 -11.22
C ALA A 17 -6.89 -29.02 -12.20
N LEU A 18 -6.61 -30.34 -12.20
CA LEU A 18 -5.77 -30.97 -13.23
C LEU A 18 -6.49 -31.04 -14.58
N ALA A 19 -7.80 -31.30 -14.58
CA ALA A 19 -8.68 -31.25 -15.76
C ALA A 19 -8.81 -29.83 -16.27
N ALA A 20 -8.94 -28.80 -15.43
CA ALA A 20 -8.99 -27.40 -15.87
C ALA A 20 -7.66 -26.96 -16.52
N ARG A 21 -6.50 -27.42 -16.02
CA ARG A 21 -5.21 -27.18 -16.69
C ARG A 21 -5.05 -27.97 -18.00
N THR A 22 -5.50 -29.22 -18.06
CA THR A 22 -5.47 -30.03 -19.30
C THR A 22 -6.56 -29.65 -20.31
N LEU A 23 -7.72 -29.13 -19.86
CA LEU A 23 -8.79 -28.57 -20.67
C LEU A 23 -8.40 -27.18 -21.21
N ALA A 24 -7.71 -26.35 -20.40
CA ALA A 24 -7.19 -25.06 -20.87
C ALA A 24 -6.14 -25.24 -21.98
N SER A 25 -5.16 -26.14 -21.80
CA SER A 25 -4.20 -26.46 -22.87
C SER A 25 -4.89 -27.09 -24.09
N ASN A 26 -5.93 -27.91 -23.90
CA ASN A 26 -6.75 -28.44 -24.99
C ASN A 26 -7.56 -27.35 -25.70
N SER A 27 -8.04 -26.32 -24.99
CA SER A 27 -8.84 -25.24 -25.56
C SER A 27 -8.01 -24.32 -26.46
N SER A 28 -6.80 -23.94 -26.04
CA SER A 28 -5.90 -23.12 -26.87
C SER A 28 -5.43 -23.87 -28.11
N GLN A 29 -5.07 -25.14 -27.94
CA GLN A 29 -4.78 -26.03 -29.07
C GLN A 29 -5.99 -26.17 -30.02
N SER A 30 -7.18 -26.40 -29.49
CA SER A 30 -8.41 -26.54 -30.29
C SER A 30 -8.72 -25.29 -31.11
N GLY A 31 -8.68 -24.11 -30.49
CA GLY A 31 -8.90 -22.83 -31.17
C GLY A 31 -7.89 -22.58 -32.27
N CYS A 32 -6.59 -22.78 -31.99
CA CYS A 32 -5.55 -22.61 -32.99
C CYS A 32 -5.65 -23.62 -34.14
N VAL A 33 -6.01 -24.88 -33.88
CA VAL A 33 -6.22 -25.90 -34.92
C VAL A 33 -7.39 -25.52 -35.83
N GLN A 34 -8.51 -25.06 -35.25
CA GLN A 34 -9.67 -24.64 -36.04
C GLN A 34 -9.41 -23.37 -36.84
N LEU A 35 -8.71 -22.40 -36.24
CA LEU A 35 -8.27 -21.20 -36.96
C LEU A 35 -7.32 -21.57 -38.10
N LEU A 36 -6.34 -22.44 -37.88
CA LEU A 36 -5.42 -22.89 -38.92
C LEU A 36 -6.12 -23.66 -40.06
N ALA A 37 -7.12 -24.48 -39.73
CA ALA A 37 -7.93 -25.17 -40.72
C ALA A 37 -8.79 -24.22 -41.56
N THR A 38 -9.29 -23.15 -40.95
CA THR A 38 -10.16 -22.15 -41.59
C THR A 38 -9.35 -21.10 -42.37
N PHE A 39 -8.21 -20.68 -41.81
CA PHE A 39 -7.36 -19.58 -42.26
C PHE A 39 -5.88 -19.99 -42.35
N PRO A 40 -5.51 -20.96 -43.19
CA PRO A 40 -4.16 -21.52 -43.23
C PRO A 40 -3.06 -20.50 -43.58
N ASN A 41 -3.40 -19.44 -44.33
CA ASN A 41 -2.45 -18.39 -44.72
C ASN A 41 -2.40 -17.20 -43.74
N SER A 42 -3.25 -17.21 -42.72
CA SER A 42 -3.38 -16.12 -41.74
C SER A 42 -3.23 -16.62 -40.30
N THR A 43 -2.96 -17.92 -40.08
CA THR A 43 -2.69 -18.49 -38.75
C THR A 43 -1.28 -19.06 -38.70
N ILE A 44 -0.48 -18.57 -37.76
CA ILE A 44 0.92 -18.95 -37.58
C ILE A 44 1.05 -19.63 -36.22
N VAL A 45 1.38 -20.92 -36.21
CA VAL A 45 1.55 -21.70 -34.97
C VAL A 45 2.96 -21.57 -34.42
N SER A 46 3.10 -21.78 -33.10
CA SER A 46 4.42 -21.82 -32.44
C SER A 46 5.33 -22.86 -33.12
N GLY A 47 6.60 -22.47 -33.35
CA GLY A 47 7.61 -23.26 -34.07
C GLY A 47 7.73 -22.98 -35.57
N ALA A 48 6.80 -22.22 -36.17
CA ALA A 48 6.99 -21.72 -37.54
C ALA A 48 8.10 -20.65 -37.60
N ALA A 49 8.83 -20.57 -38.72
CA ALA A 49 9.98 -19.65 -38.85
C ALA A 49 9.62 -18.16 -38.67
N SER A 50 8.39 -17.76 -39.01
CA SER A 50 7.90 -16.39 -38.86
C SER A 50 7.28 -16.08 -37.50
N TYR A 51 7.04 -17.09 -36.64
CA TYR A 51 6.31 -16.94 -35.38
C TYR A 51 6.98 -15.96 -34.44
N THR A 52 8.28 -16.14 -34.17
CA THR A 52 9.05 -15.29 -33.25
C THR A 52 9.02 -13.83 -33.68
N THR A 53 9.19 -13.54 -34.97
CA THR A 53 9.13 -12.17 -35.50
C THR A 53 7.77 -11.50 -35.25
N LYS A 54 6.67 -12.26 -35.30
CA LYS A 54 5.31 -11.73 -35.08
C LYS A 54 5.04 -11.43 -33.60
N VAL A 55 5.48 -12.33 -32.73
CA VAL A 55 5.33 -12.17 -31.27
C VAL A 55 6.24 -11.06 -30.74
N ASP A 56 7.50 -11.02 -31.17
CA ASP A 56 8.53 -10.10 -30.70
C ASP A 56 8.42 -8.68 -31.27
N ASN A 57 7.58 -8.47 -32.30
CA ASN A 57 7.29 -7.13 -32.83
C ASN A 57 6.37 -6.36 -31.86
N ILE A 58 6.95 -5.93 -30.75
CA ILE A 58 6.29 -5.22 -29.66
C ILE A 58 7.13 -4.03 -29.19
N TRP A 59 6.47 -3.02 -28.63
CA TRP A 59 7.15 -1.83 -28.14
C TRP A 59 7.86 -2.04 -26.79
N SER A 60 7.45 -3.00 -25.97
CA SER A 60 8.10 -3.27 -24.69
C SER A 60 8.38 -4.75 -24.50
N LYS A 61 9.61 -5.10 -24.14
CA LYS A 61 10.00 -6.46 -23.76
C LYS A 61 9.27 -6.99 -22.53
N THR A 62 8.61 -6.14 -21.74
CA THR A 62 7.73 -6.59 -20.64
C THR A 62 6.52 -7.37 -21.15
N CYS A 63 6.14 -7.18 -22.41
CA CYS A 63 4.92 -7.72 -23.01
C CYS A 63 5.19 -8.84 -24.03
N VAL A 64 6.43 -9.35 -24.10
CA VAL A 64 6.72 -10.55 -24.91
C VAL A 64 6.19 -11.77 -24.16
N GLU A 65 5.19 -12.43 -24.73
CA GLU A 65 4.55 -13.63 -24.19
C GLU A 65 4.41 -14.70 -25.27
N ASP A 66 4.51 -15.96 -24.89
CA ASP A 66 4.44 -17.09 -25.82
C ASP A 66 3.00 -17.50 -26.09
N ALA A 67 2.43 -16.97 -27.18
CA ALA A 67 1.12 -17.36 -27.67
C ALA A 67 1.13 -18.81 -28.19
N TYR A 68 -0.03 -19.44 -28.27
CA TYR A 68 -0.12 -20.76 -28.92
C TYR A 68 -0.05 -20.61 -30.46
N CYS A 69 -0.75 -19.60 -30.98
CA CYS A 69 -0.67 -19.18 -32.38
C CYS A 69 -1.00 -17.69 -32.54
N VAL A 70 -0.55 -17.12 -33.65
CA VAL A 70 -0.90 -15.75 -34.09
C VAL A 70 -1.91 -15.85 -35.22
N PHE A 71 -3.02 -15.12 -35.13
CA PHE A 71 -4.03 -14.96 -36.17
C PHE A 71 -3.95 -13.54 -36.75
N GLU A 72 -3.68 -13.41 -38.05
CA GLU A 72 -3.54 -12.15 -38.81
C GLU A 72 -4.69 -11.98 -39.82
N PRO A 73 -5.90 -11.63 -39.38
CA PRO A 73 -7.07 -11.46 -40.24
C PRO A 73 -6.91 -10.33 -41.25
N GLU A 74 -7.52 -10.48 -42.43
CA GLU A 74 -7.46 -9.52 -43.54
C GLU A 74 -8.77 -8.74 -43.70
N SER A 75 -9.83 -9.16 -43.04
CA SER A 75 -11.14 -8.50 -43.08
C SER A 75 -11.90 -8.57 -41.75
N SER A 76 -12.95 -7.76 -41.62
CA SER A 76 -13.90 -7.88 -40.50
C SER A 76 -14.67 -9.20 -40.50
N GLN A 77 -14.85 -9.82 -41.67
CA GLN A 77 -15.45 -11.15 -41.77
C GLN A 77 -14.55 -12.25 -41.20
N ASP A 78 -13.23 -12.14 -41.38
CA ASP A 78 -12.26 -13.06 -40.78
C ASP A 78 -12.27 -12.94 -39.26
N ILE A 79 -12.32 -11.70 -38.72
CA ILE A 79 -12.45 -11.44 -37.28
C ILE A 79 -13.76 -12.04 -36.76
N SER A 80 -14.89 -11.81 -37.42
CA SER A 80 -16.21 -12.39 -37.06
C SER A 80 -16.15 -13.91 -36.94
N THR A 81 -15.60 -14.56 -37.95
CA THR A 81 -15.45 -16.02 -37.99
C THR A 81 -14.47 -16.51 -36.92
N GLY A 82 -13.36 -15.79 -36.73
CA GLY A 82 -12.38 -16.09 -35.69
C GLY A 82 -12.96 -15.98 -34.29
N ILE A 83 -13.75 -14.94 -33.99
CA ILE A 83 -14.45 -14.80 -32.71
C ILE A 83 -15.47 -15.92 -32.50
N ALA A 84 -16.16 -16.37 -33.56
CA ALA A 84 -17.09 -17.49 -33.46
C ALA A 84 -16.35 -18.77 -33.04
N ILE A 85 -15.21 -19.07 -33.69
CA ILE A 85 -14.35 -20.21 -33.36
C ILE A 85 -13.86 -20.11 -31.91
N LEU A 86 -13.26 -18.97 -31.53
CA LEU A 86 -12.68 -18.77 -30.20
C LEU A 86 -13.73 -18.88 -29.09
N ARG A 87 -14.95 -18.40 -29.34
CA ARG A 87 -16.08 -18.55 -28.43
C ARG A 87 -16.53 -20.01 -28.33
N GLU A 88 -16.62 -20.74 -29.44
CA GLU A 88 -17.00 -22.15 -29.42
C GLU A 88 -15.95 -23.02 -28.70
N THR A 89 -14.67 -22.76 -28.94
CA THR A 89 -13.56 -23.49 -28.31
C THR A 89 -13.20 -23.00 -26.92
N GLN A 90 -13.82 -21.91 -26.45
CA GLN A 90 -13.50 -21.21 -25.19
C GLN A 90 -12.02 -20.84 -25.08
N THR A 91 -11.41 -20.48 -26.22
CA THR A 91 -9.99 -20.16 -26.31
C THR A 91 -9.75 -18.71 -25.92
N LYS A 92 -8.78 -18.49 -25.02
CA LYS A 92 -8.36 -17.13 -24.67
C LYS A 92 -7.61 -16.46 -25.81
N PHE A 93 -7.77 -15.15 -25.94
CA PHE A 93 -7.09 -14.36 -26.96
C PHE A 93 -6.70 -12.97 -26.46
N ALA A 94 -5.72 -12.36 -27.12
CA ALA A 94 -5.40 -10.95 -26.98
C ALA A 94 -5.42 -10.28 -28.36
N VAL A 95 -5.66 -8.97 -28.39
CA VAL A 95 -5.75 -8.20 -29.64
C VAL A 95 -4.62 -7.20 -29.69
N ARG A 96 -3.90 -7.16 -30.81
CA ARG A 96 -2.77 -6.26 -31.04
C ARG A 96 -3.03 -5.41 -32.27
N SER A 97 -3.17 -4.10 -32.04
CA SER A 97 -3.03 -3.05 -33.07
C SER A 97 -1.52 -2.74 -33.23
N GLY A 98 -1.05 -1.56 -32.82
CA GLY A 98 0.37 -1.20 -32.91
C GLY A 98 1.29 -1.73 -31.79
N GLY A 99 0.73 -2.27 -30.70
CA GLY A 99 1.49 -2.90 -29.61
C GLY A 99 2.18 -1.94 -28.62
N HIS A 100 1.65 -0.71 -28.46
CA HIS A 100 2.30 0.37 -27.69
C HIS A 100 1.93 0.41 -26.19
N MET A 101 0.97 -0.38 -25.72
CA MET A 101 0.63 -0.42 -24.29
C MET A 101 1.62 -1.35 -23.57
N PRO A 102 2.46 -0.87 -22.64
CA PRO A 102 3.51 -1.67 -22.01
C PRO A 102 3.00 -2.53 -20.83
N ASN A 103 1.72 -2.89 -20.85
CA ASN A 103 1.08 -3.71 -19.82
C ASN A 103 1.01 -5.19 -20.29
N PRO A 104 1.69 -6.12 -19.61
CA PRO A 104 1.65 -7.53 -19.95
C PRO A 104 0.21 -8.06 -20.02
N GLY A 105 -0.10 -8.88 -21.03
CA GLY A 105 -1.43 -9.44 -21.26
C GLY A 105 -2.42 -8.52 -21.99
N ALA A 106 -2.14 -7.22 -22.14
CA ALA A 106 -3.08 -6.28 -22.77
C ALA A 106 -3.12 -6.40 -24.30
N ASN A 107 -1.95 -6.60 -24.92
CA ASN A 107 -1.76 -6.81 -26.36
C ASN A 107 -0.84 -8.01 -26.66
N SER A 108 -0.69 -8.89 -25.68
CA SER A 108 0.09 -10.12 -25.69
C SER A 108 -0.67 -11.18 -24.92
N ILE A 109 -0.34 -12.45 -25.10
CA ILE A 109 -0.98 -13.53 -24.36
C ILE A 109 -0.06 -14.75 -24.26
N THR A 110 -0.03 -15.38 -23.09
CA THR A 110 0.57 -16.70 -22.90
C THR A 110 -0.48 -17.80 -23.13
N ASP A 111 -0.13 -18.84 -23.88
CA ASP A 111 -0.96 -20.04 -24.10
C ASP A 111 -2.39 -19.73 -24.60
N GLY A 112 -2.50 -18.85 -25.61
CA GLY A 112 -3.75 -18.44 -26.25
C GLY A 112 -3.54 -17.94 -27.68
N VAL A 113 -4.54 -17.26 -28.25
CA VAL A 113 -4.46 -16.71 -29.61
C VAL A 113 -4.11 -15.23 -29.59
N LEU A 114 -3.00 -14.84 -30.23
CA LEU A 114 -2.74 -13.43 -30.49
C LEU A 114 -3.41 -13.03 -31.81
N ILE A 115 -4.48 -12.22 -31.73
CA ILE A 115 -5.10 -11.61 -32.90
C ILE A 115 -4.32 -10.33 -33.25
N SER A 116 -3.51 -10.40 -34.30
CA SER A 116 -2.73 -9.27 -34.79
C SER A 116 -3.47 -8.57 -35.92
N LEU A 117 -3.83 -7.31 -35.71
CA LEU A 117 -4.61 -6.51 -36.66
C LEU A 117 -3.75 -5.83 -37.74
N THR A 118 -2.45 -6.14 -37.79
CA THR A 118 -1.46 -5.57 -38.71
C THR A 118 -1.85 -5.64 -40.19
N ARG A 119 -2.64 -6.64 -40.59
CA ARG A 119 -3.15 -6.80 -41.96
C ARG A 119 -4.40 -5.96 -42.26
N LEU A 120 -5.09 -5.45 -41.24
CA LEU A 120 -6.18 -4.49 -41.40
C LEU A 120 -5.60 -3.07 -41.48
N ASN A 121 -4.92 -2.76 -42.59
CA ASN A 121 -4.16 -1.53 -42.79
C ASN A 121 -4.75 -0.61 -43.87
N THR A 122 -6.06 -0.72 -44.14
CA THR A 122 -6.79 0.15 -45.08
C THR A 122 -6.57 1.62 -44.73
N LEU A 123 -6.29 2.43 -45.75
CA LEU A 123 -6.17 3.88 -45.64
C LEU A 123 -6.77 4.51 -46.89
N GLU A 124 -7.99 5.00 -46.79
CA GLU A 124 -8.79 5.49 -47.92
C GLU A 124 -9.51 6.79 -47.58
N LEU A 125 -9.63 7.70 -48.56
CA LEU A 125 -10.44 8.91 -48.43
C LEU A 125 -11.80 8.70 -49.09
N THR A 126 -12.84 9.22 -48.45
CA THR A 126 -14.15 9.42 -49.08
C THR A 126 -14.04 10.34 -50.30
N THR A 127 -14.99 10.27 -51.25
CA THR A 127 -14.92 11.03 -52.52
C THR A 127 -14.84 12.55 -52.33
N ASN A 128 -15.42 13.09 -51.25
CA ASN A 128 -15.34 14.53 -50.91
C ASN A 128 -14.16 14.86 -49.97
N HIS A 129 -13.34 13.87 -49.62
CA HIS A 129 -12.17 13.95 -48.74
C HIS A 129 -12.45 14.39 -47.30
N GLU A 130 -13.71 14.49 -46.86
CA GLU A 130 -14.07 14.92 -45.49
C GLU A 130 -13.80 13.86 -44.42
N VAL A 131 -13.66 12.61 -44.84
CA VAL A 131 -13.49 11.45 -43.97
C VAL A 131 -12.38 10.57 -44.51
N VAL A 132 -11.46 10.18 -43.61
CA VAL A 132 -10.47 9.12 -43.84
C VAL A 132 -10.94 7.83 -43.15
N GLN A 133 -10.93 6.74 -43.89
CA GLN A 133 -11.22 5.39 -43.40
C GLN A 133 -9.89 4.69 -43.11
N MET A 134 -9.69 4.29 -41.85
CA MET A 134 -8.43 3.75 -41.36
C MET A 134 -8.62 2.40 -40.69
N GLY A 135 -7.76 1.46 -41.04
CA GLY A 135 -7.68 0.17 -40.39
C GLY A 135 -6.89 0.24 -39.06
N PRO A 136 -7.22 -0.61 -38.06
CA PRO A 136 -6.53 -0.69 -36.77
C PRO A 136 -5.06 -1.13 -36.86
N GLY A 137 -4.62 -1.70 -37.98
CA GLY A 137 -3.27 -2.20 -38.18
C GLY A 137 -2.22 -1.11 -38.41
N LEU A 138 -2.66 0.12 -38.68
CA LEU A 138 -1.79 1.27 -38.95
C LEU A 138 -1.19 1.87 -37.67
N ARG A 139 -0.06 2.56 -37.84
CA ARG A 139 0.52 3.50 -36.88
C ARG A 139 0.39 4.93 -37.39
N TRP A 140 0.51 5.91 -36.51
CA TRP A 140 0.37 7.33 -36.93
C TRP A 140 1.46 7.79 -37.89
N ILE A 141 2.63 7.15 -37.86
CA ILE A 141 3.72 7.36 -38.83
C ILE A 141 3.34 6.91 -40.26
N ASP A 142 2.38 6.00 -40.42
CA ASP A 142 1.86 5.58 -41.72
C ASP A 142 0.78 6.56 -42.22
N VAL A 143 -0.02 7.08 -41.29
CA VAL A 143 -1.19 7.92 -41.60
C VAL A 143 -0.79 9.33 -42.00
N TYR A 144 0.03 10.03 -41.20
CA TYR A 144 0.28 11.45 -41.43
C TYR A 144 1.01 11.75 -42.76
N PRO A 145 2.08 11.02 -43.15
CA PRO A 145 2.72 11.24 -44.44
C PRO A 145 1.77 10.96 -45.62
N TRP A 146 0.97 9.89 -45.54
CA TRP A 146 0.00 9.57 -46.59
C TRP A 146 -1.09 10.64 -46.74
N MET A 147 -1.59 11.19 -45.64
CA MET A 147 -2.59 12.27 -45.70
C MET A 147 -1.99 13.59 -46.22
N ALA A 148 -0.69 13.83 -45.99
CA ALA A 148 -0.01 15.03 -46.45
C ALA A 148 0.00 15.15 -48.00
N ASP A 149 0.01 14.03 -48.73
CA ASP A 149 -0.11 14.00 -50.20
C ASP A 149 -1.42 14.64 -50.71
N TYR A 150 -2.44 14.73 -49.83
CA TYR A 150 -3.75 15.33 -50.12
C TYR A 150 -3.93 16.72 -49.48
N ASN A 151 -2.89 17.28 -48.85
CA ASN A 151 -2.96 18.49 -48.01
C ASN A 151 -3.99 18.37 -46.88
N LEU A 152 -4.15 17.18 -46.31
CA LEU A 152 -5.07 16.87 -45.23
C LEU A 152 -4.35 16.25 -44.05
N THR A 153 -5.00 16.26 -42.89
CA THR A 153 -4.61 15.51 -41.70
C THR A 153 -5.85 15.18 -40.86
N THR A 154 -5.65 14.50 -39.74
CA THR A 154 -6.69 14.18 -38.75
C THR A 154 -6.11 14.24 -37.33
N ALA A 155 -6.97 14.26 -36.33
CA ALA A 155 -6.57 14.36 -34.93
C ALA A 155 -6.10 12.99 -34.40
N GLY A 156 -4.83 12.65 -34.65
CA GLY A 156 -4.21 11.41 -34.20
C GLY A 156 -3.27 11.56 -33.02
N GLY A 157 -2.47 10.53 -32.78
CA GLY A 157 -1.45 10.49 -31.73
C GLY A 157 -0.27 11.41 -32.01
N ARG A 158 0.41 11.81 -30.93
CA ARG A 158 1.58 12.71 -30.95
C ARG A 158 2.88 12.00 -31.35
N PHE A 159 2.99 10.72 -31.02
CA PHE A 159 4.17 9.89 -31.28
C PHE A 159 3.88 8.92 -32.44
N GLY A 160 4.66 9.00 -33.52
CA GLY A 160 4.41 8.30 -34.78
C GLY A 160 4.22 6.78 -34.66
N PRO A 161 5.06 6.05 -33.89
CA PRO A 161 4.92 4.60 -33.74
C PRO A 161 3.69 4.10 -33.00
N VAL A 162 2.92 4.98 -32.36
CA VAL A 162 1.70 4.57 -31.65
C VAL A 162 0.69 4.01 -32.65
N GLY A 163 0.09 2.86 -32.30
CA GLY A 163 -0.94 2.23 -33.11
C GLY A 163 -2.27 2.99 -33.07
N VAL A 164 -2.93 3.08 -34.22
CA VAL A 164 -4.21 3.80 -34.39
C VAL A 164 -5.29 3.26 -33.44
N GLY A 165 -5.50 1.95 -33.42
CA GLY A 165 -6.64 1.36 -32.73
C GLY A 165 -6.60 1.53 -31.21
N GLY A 166 -5.47 1.18 -30.58
CA GLY A 166 -5.32 1.30 -29.13
C GLY A 166 -5.49 2.73 -28.65
N LEU A 167 -4.87 3.70 -29.34
CA LEU A 167 -4.94 5.12 -28.99
C LEU A 167 -6.37 5.65 -29.06
N LEU A 168 -7.10 5.37 -30.14
CA LEU A 168 -8.47 5.85 -30.34
C LEU A 168 -9.44 5.23 -29.34
N LEU A 169 -9.27 3.96 -28.98
CA LEU A 169 -10.14 3.30 -27.99
C LEU A 169 -9.91 3.78 -26.55
N GLY A 170 -8.75 4.36 -26.27
CA GLY A 170 -8.44 4.98 -24.97
C GLY A 170 -8.71 6.48 -24.90
N GLY A 171 -9.18 7.12 -25.97
CA GLY A 171 -9.39 8.57 -26.06
C GLY A 171 -8.38 9.21 -27.01
N GLY A 172 -7.10 9.23 -26.60
CA GLY A 172 -5.98 9.70 -27.42
C GLY A 172 -5.74 11.21 -27.29
N ILE A 173 -4.54 11.54 -26.82
CA ILE A 173 -4.05 12.92 -26.69
C ILE A 173 -3.45 13.34 -28.04
N SER A 174 -3.92 14.46 -28.58
CA SER A 174 -3.54 14.98 -29.89
C SER A 174 -3.01 16.42 -29.78
N TYR A 175 -2.13 16.81 -30.69
CA TYR A 175 -1.70 18.21 -30.80
C TYR A 175 -2.83 19.18 -31.23
N TYR A 176 -3.95 18.64 -31.73
CA TYR A 176 -5.12 19.44 -32.12
C TYR A 176 -6.19 19.48 -31.02
N GLY A 177 -5.92 18.93 -29.84
CA GLY A 177 -6.97 18.64 -28.87
C GLY A 177 -7.76 19.84 -28.36
N SER A 178 -7.12 21.00 -28.15
CA SER A 178 -7.83 22.25 -27.80
C SER A 178 -8.87 22.68 -28.85
N LYS A 179 -8.73 22.23 -30.12
CA LYS A 179 -9.71 22.54 -31.18
C LYS A 179 -10.79 21.48 -31.35
N VAL A 180 -10.43 20.20 -31.20
CA VAL A 180 -11.28 19.09 -31.65
C VAL A 180 -11.47 17.97 -30.62
N GLY A 181 -11.02 18.20 -29.38
CA GLY A 181 -11.11 17.23 -28.29
C GLY A 181 -10.13 16.06 -28.46
N TRP A 182 -10.46 14.93 -27.84
CA TRP A 182 -9.67 13.70 -27.96
C TRP A 182 -9.66 13.20 -29.40
N SER A 183 -8.63 12.44 -29.78
CA SER A 183 -8.58 11.77 -31.08
C SER A 183 -9.84 10.93 -31.33
N ALA A 184 -10.35 10.25 -30.31
CA ALA A 184 -11.57 9.45 -30.35
C ALA A 184 -12.83 10.26 -30.67
N ASN A 185 -12.90 11.55 -30.30
CA ASN A 185 -14.06 12.40 -30.62
C ASN A 185 -14.17 12.68 -32.12
N ASN A 186 -13.07 12.53 -32.86
CA ASN A 186 -13.00 12.76 -34.30
C ASN A 186 -13.38 11.52 -35.12
N VAL A 187 -13.55 10.36 -34.47
CA VAL A 187 -14.13 9.17 -35.10
C VAL A 187 -15.64 9.38 -35.22
N ILE A 188 -16.17 9.34 -36.44
CA ILE A 188 -17.60 9.50 -36.73
C ILE A 188 -18.32 8.15 -36.88
N ASN A 189 -17.59 7.09 -37.19
CA ASN A 189 -18.13 5.74 -37.27
C ASN A 189 -17.03 4.70 -36.93
N PHE A 190 -17.39 3.72 -36.10
CA PHE A 190 -16.59 2.51 -35.87
C PHE A 190 -17.26 1.33 -36.55
N GLU A 191 -16.51 0.54 -37.32
CA GLU A 191 -16.92 -0.82 -37.69
C GLU A 191 -16.40 -1.80 -36.63
N VAL A 192 -17.30 -2.58 -36.03
CA VAL A 192 -17.02 -3.35 -34.83
C VAL A 192 -17.50 -4.78 -34.98
N VAL A 193 -16.66 -5.75 -34.64
CA VAL A 193 -17.06 -7.14 -34.46
C VAL A 193 -17.37 -7.40 -32.99
N LEU A 194 -18.62 -7.76 -32.70
CA LEU A 194 -19.14 -7.99 -31.36
C LEU A 194 -18.87 -9.42 -30.84
N ALA A 195 -19.20 -9.65 -29.57
CA ALA A 195 -18.99 -10.94 -28.89
C ALA A 195 -19.81 -12.09 -29.48
N ASP A 196 -20.93 -11.77 -30.14
CA ASP A 196 -21.79 -12.70 -30.85
C ASP A 196 -21.43 -12.84 -32.34
N SER A 197 -20.25 -12.36 -32.73
CA SER A 197 -19.70 -12.36 -34.09
C SER A 197 -20.43 -11.47 -35.10
N ARG A 198 -21.41 -10.66 -34.70
CA ARG A 198 -22.02 -9.68 -35.62
C ARG A 198 -21.05 -8.53 -35.90
N ILE A 199 -21.05 -8.07 -37.16
CA ILE A 199 -20.39 -6.83 -37.58
C ILE A 199 -21.42 -5.71 -37.50
N VAL A 200 -21.10 -4.64 -36.77
CA VAL A 200 -21.99 -3.48 -36.60
C VAL A 200 -21.25 -2.18 -36.87
N HIS A 201 -22.02 -1.15 -37.23
CA HIS A 201 -21.56 0.23 -37.32
C HIS A 201 -22.05 1.01 -36.11
N ALA A 202 -21.11 1.57 -35.35
CA ALA A 202 -21.37 2.41 -34.18
C ALA A 202 -21.07 3.88 -34.52
N ASN A 203 -22.11 4.70 -34.58
CA ASN A 203 -22.08 6.12 -34.88
C ASN A 203 -23.23 6.85 -34.17
N ALA A 204 -23.39 8.16 -34.43
CA ALA A 204 -24.41 8.98 -33.78
C ALA A 204 -25.87 8.52 -34.00
N THR A 205 -26.14 7.73 -35.05
CA THR A 205 -27.51 7.30 -35.42
C THR A 205 -27.72 5.78 -35.33
N SER A 206 -26.65 5.00 -35.26
CA SER A 206 -26.65 3.54 -35.23
C SER A 206 -25.77 3.06 -34.08
N HIS A 207 -26.34 2.37 -33.09
CA HIS A 207 -25.65 1.96 -31.85
C HIS A 207 -24.96 3.13 -31.12
N PRO A 208 -25.66 4.25 -30.85
CA PRO A 208 -25.05 5.47 -30.30
C PRO A 208 -24.42 5.30 -28.91
N GLU A 209 -24.93 4.37 -28.11
CA GLU A 209 -24.35 4.03 -26.81
C GLU A 209 -23.02 3.28 -26.95
N LEU A 210 -22.89 2.39 -27.95
CA LEU A 210 -21.61 1.74 -28.27
C LEU A 210 -20.62 2.77 -28.84
N TYR A 211 -21.10 3.69 -29.68
CA TYR A 211 -20.30 4.79 -30.22
C TYR A 211 -19.69 5.66 -29.12
N TRP A 212 -20.49 6.00 -28.10
CA TRP A 212 -20.02 6.70 -26.90
C TRP A 212 -19.01 5.86 -26.10
N ALA A 213 -19.30 4.57 -25.89
CA ALA A 213 -18.47 3.70 -25.05
C ALA A 213 -17.10 3.38 -25.65
N LEU A 214 -16.97 3.29 -26.98
CA LEU A 214 -15.70 3.03 -27.66
C LEU A 214 -14.73 4.22 -27.57
N LYS A 215 -15.23 5.42 -27.27
CA LYS A 215 -14.39 6.61 -27.02
C LYS A 215 -13.92 6.63 -25.57
N GLY A 216 -12.94 5.80 -25.23
CA GLY A 216 -12.33 5.72 -23.90
C GLY A 216 -12.62 4.44 -23.13
N GLY A 217 -13.54 3.58 -23.59
CA GLY A 217 -13.89 2.31 -22.92
C GLY A 217 -13.03 1.10 -23.31
N SER A 218 -12.01 1.28 -24.14
CA SER A 218 -11.14 0.21 -24.66
C SER A 218 -11.91 -0.87 -25.44
N GLN A 219 -11.31 -2.06 -25.63
CA GLN A 219 -11.85 -3.20 -26.38
C GLN A 219 -12.95 -3.99 -25.65
N ASN A 220 -13.57 -3.43 -24.62
CA ASN A 220 -14.52 -4.16 -23.75
C ASN A 220 -15.83 -4.58 -24.43
N PHE A 221 -16.08 -4.11 -25.66
CA PHE A 221 -17.35 -4.24 -26.36
C PHE A 221 -17.24 -4.98 -27.70
N GLY A 222 -16.03 -5.20 -28.20
CA GLY A 222 -15.80 -5.66 -29.56
C GLY A 222 -14.39 -5.39 -30.06
N ILE A 223 -14.04 -5.99 -31.20
CA ILE A 223 -12.83 -5.65 -31.97
C ILE A 223 -13.22 -4.67 -33.06
N VAL A 224 -12.67 -3.46 -33.01
CA VAL A 224 -12.87 -2.46 -34.07
C VAL A 224 -11.97 -2.78 -35.26
N THR A 225 -12.57 -2.88 -36.44
CA THR A 225 -11.91 -3.23 -37.71
C THR A 225 -11.75 -2.06 -38.66
N ARG A 226 -12.47 -0.96 -38.45
CA ARG A 226 -12.32 0.30 -39.20
C ARG A 226 -12.71 1.51 -38.35
N TYR A 227 -11.95 2.59 -38.48
CA TYR A 227 -12.22 3.90 -37.91
C TYR A 227 -12.44 4.90 -39.04
N ASP A 228 -13.61 5.53 -39.07
CA ASP A 228 -13.91 6.59 -40.03
C ASP A 228 -13.73 7.93 -39.28
N MET A 229 -12.68 8.70 -39.62
CA MET A 229 -12.31 9.94 -38.91
C MET A 229 -12.46 11.17 -39.79
N LYS A 230 -12.88 12.29 -39.17
CA LYS A 230 -12.92 13.59 -39.85
C LYS A 230 -11.52 14.03 -40.28
N THR A 231 -11.42 14.59 -41.47
CA THR A 231 -10.20 15.24 -41.95
C THR A 231 -10.29 16.75 -41.80
N PHE A 232 -9.15 17.41 -41.81
CA PHE A 232 -9.05 18.86 -41.93
C PHE A 232 -7.77 19.21 -42.69
N SER A 233 -7.73 20.41 -43.27
CA SER A 233 -6.57 20.88 -44.03
C SER A 233 -5.32 20.89 -43.17
N ILE A 234 -4.24 20.31 -43.69
CA ILE A 234 -2.92 20.39 -43.08
C ILE A 234 -2.29 21.73 -43.47
N GLN A 235 -1.59 22.34 -42.52
CA GLN A 235 -0.80 23.54 -42.74
C GLN A 235 0.59 23.30 -42.20
N ASP A 236 1.56 24.09 -42.67
CA ASP A 236 2.88 24.11 -42.06
C ASP A 236 2.75 24.54 -40.59
N VAL A 237 3.59 23.93 -39.76
CA VAL A 237 3.64 24.12 -38.32
C VAL A 237 4.99 24.67 -37.95
N TRP A 238 5.06 25.44 -36.86
CA TRP A 238 6.33 25.67 -36.17
C TRP A 238 6.45 24.65 -35.05
N GLY A 239 7.53 23.88 -35.01
CA GLY A 239 7.70 22.88 -33.95
C GLY A 239 9.01 22.14 -34.00
N GLY A 240 9.34 21.51 -32.88
CA GLY A 240 10.54 20.71 -32.67
C GLY A 240 10.74 20.38 -31.20
N THR A 241 11.91 19.86 -30.87
CA THR A 241 12.28 19.46 -29.51
C THR A 241 13.39 20.37 -29.01
N LEU A 242 13.15 21.01 -27.87
CA LEU A 242 14.16 21.80 -27.16
C LEU A 242 14.63 21.00 -25.95
N ALA A 243 15.95 20.80 -25.83
CA ALA A 243 16.59 20.20 -24.66
C ALA A 243 17.38 21.28 -23.92
N TYR A 244 17.25 21.33 -22.60
CA TYR A 244 17.82 22.38 -21.77
C TYR A 244 18.96 21.85 -20.90
N PRO A 245 19.96 22.68 -20.57
CA PRO A 245 20.96 22.27 -19.59
C PRO A 245 20.32 22.14 -18.20
N ALA A 246 20.83 21.23 -17.37
CA ALA A 246 20.34 21.02 -16.00
C ALA A 246 20.33 22.30 -15.14
N THR A 247 21.21 23.26 -15.45
CA THR A 247 21.27 24.58 -14.79
C THR A 247 20.02 25.44 -15.02
N SER A 248 19.20 25.12 -16.01
CA SER A 248 17.95 25.83 -16.34
C SER A 248 16.71 25.15 -15.76
N LEU A 249 16.86 24.12 -14.91
CA LEU A 249 15.74 23.34 -14.37
C LEU A 249 14.65 24.21 -13.73
N ASP A 250 15.04 25.19 -12.91
CA ASP A 250 14.08 26.07 -12.23
C ASP A 250 13.28 26.93 -13.23
N ALA A 251 13.97 27.56 -14.18
CA ALA A 251 13.34 28.33 -15.26
C ALA A 251 12.41 27.45 -16.12
N TYR A 252 12.83 26.21 -16.40
CA TYR A 252 12.05 25.23 -17.13
C TYR A 252 10.77 24.84 -16.37
N ILE A 253 10.85 24.56 -15.06
CA ILE A 253 9.67 24.26 -14.22
C ILE A 253 8.68 25.44 -14.25
N HIS A 254 9.19 26.67 -14.17
CA HIS A 254 8.38 27.87 -14.32
C HIS A 254 7.74 27.99 -15.71
N ALA A 255 8.44 27.59 -16.78
CA ALA A 255 7.88 27.58 -18.13
C ALA A 255 6.74 26.57 -18.28
N VAL A 256 6.87 25.36 -17.72
CA VAL A 256 5.80 24.35 -17.67
C VAL A 256 4.58 24.88 -16.95
N ALA A 257 4.79 25.47 -15.76
CA ALA A 257 3.72 26.09 -14.98
C ALA A 257 3.02 27.24 -15.71
N ASN A 258 3.81 28.12 -16.34
CA ASN A 258 3.28 29.25 -17.11
C ASN A 258 2.44 28.76 -18.29
N PHE A 259 2.99 27.89 -19.14
CA PHE A 259 2.30 27.36 -20.30
C PHE A 259 0.94 26.75 -19.93
N SER A 260 0.90 25.96 -18.85
CA SER A 260 -0.29 25.19 -18.47
C SER A 260 -1.35 26.04 -17.75
N SER A 261 -1.00 27.24 -17.27
CA SER A 261 -1.94 28.09 -16.53
C SER A 261 -3.09 28.61 -17.43
N PRO A 262 -4.26 28.96 -16.87
CA PRO A 262 -5.41 29.42 -17.66
C PRO A 262 -5.16 30.64 -18.56
N GLU A 263 -4.23 31.52 -18.18
CA GLU A 263 -3.82 32.71 -18.96
C GLU A 263 -2.48 32.49 -19.69
N GLY A 264 -1.96 31.26 -19.64
CA GLY A 264 -0.69 30.87 -20.19
C GLY A 264 -0.70 30.58 -21.68
N GLY A 265 0.39 29.97 -22.15
CA GLY A 265 0.55 29.56 -23.55
C GLY A 265 -0.52 28.61 -24.05
N SER A 266 -1.02 27.70 -23.20
CA SER A 266 -2.05 26.72 -23.58
C SER A 266 -3.44 27.33 -23.80
N ALA A 267 -3.65 28.60 -23.45
CA ALA A 267 -4.86 29.34 -23.77
C ALA A 267 -4.99 29.63 -25.28
N ASP A 268 -3.88 29.59 -26.02
CA ASP A 268 -3.91 29.65 -27.49
C ASP A 268 -4.23 28.25 -28.05
N PRO A 269 -5.36 28.05 -28.76
CA PRO A 269 -5.74 26.76 -29.29
C PRO A 269 -4.85 26.25 -30.44
N LEU A 270 -3.88 27.06 -30.90
CA LEU A 270 -2.84 26.63 -31.84
C LEU A 270 -1.62 26.02 -31.15
N ALA A 271 -1.41 26.31 -29.86
CA ALA A 271 -0.23 25.91 -29.14
C ALA A 271 -0.41 24.56 -28.43
N ALA A 272 0.60 23.71 -28.51
CA ALA A 272 0.69 22.48 -27.76
C ALA A 272 2.15 22.26 -27.31
N ALA A 273 2.32 21.74 -26.11
CA ALA A 273 3.61 21.37 -25.56
C ALA A 273 3.52 20.02 -24.85
N ASP A 274 4.61 19.25 -24.93
CA ASP A 274 4.85 18.04 -24.14
C ASP A 274 6.16 18.22 -23.36
N PRO A 275 6.15 18.97 -22.26
CA PRO A 275 7.33 19.10 -21.41
C PRO A 275 7.59 17.78 -20.68
N LEU A 276 8.83 17.34 -20.67
CA LEU A 276 9.30 16.18 -19.92
C LEU A 276 10.61 16.47 -19.19
N LEU A 277 10.73 15.90 -17.99
CA LEU A 277 11.97 15.86 -17.24
C LEU A 277 12.53 14.44 -17.27
N LEU A 278 13.64 14.24 -18.00
CA LEU A 278 14.34 12.96 -18.06
C LEU A 278 15.36 12.89 -16.92
N MET A 279 15.52 11.71 -16.33
CA MET A 279 16.46 11.47 -15.25
C MET A 279 17.14 10.11 -15.38
N TYR A 280 18.47 10.12 -15.22
CA TYR A 280 19.30 8.94 -15.02
C TYR A 280 19.68 8.87 -13.54
N PRO A 281 18.94 8.12 -12.71
CA PRO A 281 19.08 8.21 -11.25
C PRO A 281 20.47 7.79 -10.75
N ASN A 282 21.13 6.86 -11.45
CA ASN A 282 22.46 6.37 -11.11
C ASN A 282 23.57 7.41 -11.18
N THR A 283 23.49 8.34 -12.14
CA THR A 283 24.45 9.43 -12.32
C THR A 283 23.92 10.75 -11.76
N SER A 284 22.68 10.76 -11.26
CA SER A 284 21.95 11.98 -10.87
C SER A 284 21.84 13.00 -12.02
N GLN A 285 21.93 12.53 -13.26
CA GLN A 285 21.81 13.38 -14.44
C GLN A 285 20.34 13.68 -14.72
N ILE A 286 20.04 14.95 -14.95
CA ILE A 286 18.71 15.47 -15.23
C ILE A 286 18.75 16.24 -16.55
N GLU A 287 17.80 15.94 -17.43
CA GLU A 287 17.68 16.55 -18.75
C GLU A 287 16.25 17.05 -18.96
N PRO A 288 15.99 18.34 -18.71
CA PRO A 288 14.71 18.94 -19.06
C PRO A 288 14.60 19.05 -20.59
N ALA A 289 13.45 18.69 -21.13
CA ALA A 289 13.14 18.84 -22.55
C ALA A 289 11.68 19.24 -22.76
N ALA A 290 11.37 19.82 -23.91
CA ALA A 290 9.99 20.07 -24.32
C ALA A 290 9.83 19.83 -25.81
N VAL A 291 8.84 19.02 -26.17
CA VAL A 291 8.35 18.93 -27.55
C VAL A 291 7.30 20.01 -27.75
N LEU A 292 7.56 20.93 -28.67
CA LEU A 292 6.72 22.11 -28.90
C LEU A 292 6.09 22.03 -30.29
N LEU A 293 4.82 22.40 -30.37
CA LEU A 293 4.11 22.57 -31.63
C LEU A 293 3.24 23.81 -31.58
N TYR A 294 3.32 24.62 -32.62
CA TYR A 294 2.36 25.66 -32.94
C TYR A 294 1.77 25.37 -34.31
N ASN A 295 0.45 25.21 -34.33
CA ASN A 295 -0.31 24.85 -35.51
C ASN A 295 -0.52 26.08 -36.42
N ALA A 296 0.57 26.68 -36.87
CA ALA A 296 0.69 27.71 -37.91
C ALA A 296 2.19 27.96 -38.20
N PRO A 297 2.54 28.47 -39.40
CA PRO A 297 3.93 28.77 -39.76
C PRO A 297 4.38 30.13 -39.19
N VAL A 298 4.36 30.25 -37.86
CA VAL A 298 4.78 31.45 -37.12
C VAL A 298 6.04 31.12 -36.34
N GLU A 299 7.16 31.74 -36.71
CA GLU A 299 8.41 31.61 -35.96
C GLU A 299 8.26 32.15 -34.53
N GLN A 300 8.78 31.39 -33.56
CA GLN A 300 8.88 31.81 -32.15
C GLN A 300 7.55 32.36 -31.58
N PRO A 301 6.46 31.59 -31.66
CA PRO A 301 5.12 32.08 -31.38
C PRO A 301 4.96 32.50 -29.91
N ALA A 302 4.19 33.57 -29.67
CA ALA A 302 4.03 34.17 -28.35
C ALA A 302 3.59 33.15 -27.28
N ALA A 303 2.70 32.23 -27.63
CA ALA A 303 2.20 31.18 -26.76
C ALA A 303 3.28 30.21 -26.25
N LEU A 304 4.42 30.08 -26.96
CA LEU A 304 5.50 29.15 -26.61
C LEU A 304 6.76 29.86 -26.07
N GLN A 305 6.71 31.19 -25.91
CA GLN A 305 7.84 32.00 -25.44
C GLN A 305 8.35 31.61 -24.05
N ALA A 306 7.48 31.05 -23.20
CA ALA A 306 7.88 30.54 -21.90
C ALA A 306 9.04 29.52 -22.01
N PHE A 307 9.02 28.70 -23.07
CA PHE A 307 10.06 27.72 -23.36
C PHE A 307 11.19 28.31 -24.21
N THR A 308 10.85 29.02 -25.28
CA THR A 308 11.87 29.46 -26.25
C THR A 308 12.75 30.61 -25.77
N ASN A 309 12.34 31.33 -24.72
CA ASN A 309 13.20 32.32 -24.05
C ASN A 309 14.29 31.67 -23.18
N ILE A 310 14.17 30.39 -22.86
CA ILE A 310 15.21 29.65 -22.14
C ILE A 310 16.26 29.20 -23.16
N THR A 311 17.54 29.46 -22.88
CA THR A 311 18.62 29.01 -23.75
C THR A 311 18.71 27.49 -23.78
N ALA A 312 18.28 26.88 -24.89
CA ALA A 312 18.37 25.45 -25.10
C ALA A 312 19.81 25.00 -25.39
N ALA A 313 20.18 23.82 -24.92
CA ALA A 313 21.41 23.13 -25.28
C ALA A 313 21.31 22.50 -26.69
N SER A 314 20.11 22.10 -27.09
CA SER A 314 19.77 21.63 -28.44
C SER A 314 18.37 22.12 -28.80
N ASP A 315 18.20 22.57 -30.05
CA ASP A 315 16.94 23.09 -30.57
C ASP A 315 16.76 22.63 -32.02
N SER A 316 15.68 21.89 -32.29
CA SER A 316 15.28 21.47 -33.64
C SER A 316 14.07 22.23 -34.18
N ALA A 317 13.53 23.21 -33.43
CA ALA A 317 12.31 23.90 -33.78
C ALA A 317 12.48 24.72 -35.07
N SER A 318 11.54 24.53 -35.99
CA SER A 318 11.52 25.20 -37.28
C SER A 318 10.11 25.19 -37.87
N ILE A 319 9.85 26.07 -38.83
CA ILE A 319 8.67 25.93 -39.71
C ILE A 319 8.90 24.71 -40.62
N ARG A 320 7.96 23.76 -40.58
CA ARG A 320 8.02 22.51 -41.37
C ARG A 320 6.63 21.93 -41.62
N ALA A 321 6.55 20.97 -42.53
CA ALA A 321 5.32 20.19 -42.71
C ALA A 321 5.03 19.38 -41.44
N PHE A 322 3.76 19.28 -41.05
CA PHE A 322 3.37 18.50 -39.87
C PHE A 322 3.78 17.02 -39.96
N ALA A 323 3.78 16.44 -41.17
CA ALA A 323 4.27 15.07 -41.39
C ALA A 323 5.76 14.93 -41.04
N ASP A 324 6.60 15.89 -41.42
CA ASP A 324 8.03 15.88 -41.09
C ASP A 324 8.26 16.01 -39.57
N PHE A 325 7.47 16.86 -38.92
CA PHE A 325 7.48 16.97 -37.46
C PHE A 325 7.10 15.64 -36.80
N ALA A 326 6.04 14.97 -37.27
CA ALA A 326 5.62 13.67 -36.73
C ALA A 326 6.67 12.56 -36.96
N VAL A 327 7.43 12.64 -38.07
CA VAL A 327 8.57 11.75 -38.36
C VAL A 327 9.75 12.02 -37.45
N GLU A 328 10.07 13.28 -37.15
CA GLU A 328 11.15 13.64 -36.22
C GLU A 328 10.94 13.01 -34.83
N GLN A 329 9.69 13.00 -34.36
CA GLN A 329 9.34 12.40 -33.08
C GLN A 329 9.57 10.88 -33.05
N ASN A 330 9.85 10.22 -34.18
CA ASN A 330 10.13 8.79 -34.27
C ASN A 330 11.63 8.44 -34.10
N SER A 331 12.36 9.16 -33.24
CA SER A 331 13.81 8.90 -33.08
C SER A 331 14.09 7.50 -32.51
N SER A 332 15.21 6.88 -32.92
CA SER A 332 15.61 5.55 -32.44
C SER A 332 15.83 5.49 -30.93
N ALA A 333 16.07 6.64 -30.28
CA ALA A 333 16.17 6.74 -28.82
C ALA A 333 14.84 6.41 -28.10
N TYR A 334 13.70 6.46 -28.81
CA TYR A 334 12.36 6.18 -28.27
C TYR A 334 11.74 4.87 -28.79
N TRP A 335 12.41 4.18 -29.73
CA TRP A 335 11.87 3.00 -30.42
C TRP A 335 12.86 1.83 -30.52
N ASP A 336 13.64 1.57 -29.47
CA ASP A 336 14.40 0.31 -29.38
C ASP A 336 13.49 -0.83 -28.89
N SER A 337 13.32 -1.89 -29.70
CA SER A 337 12.47 -3.05 -29.36
C SER A 337 13.11 -4.00 -28.34
N SER A 338 14.39 -3.78 -27.99
CA SER A 338 15.08 -4.50 -26.91
C SER A 338 14.79 -3.95 -25.52
N ASP A 339 14.24 -2.74 -25.44
CA ASP A 339 13.94 -2.09 -24.17
C ASP A 339 12.72 -2.68 -23.46
N ARG A 340 12.76 -2.60 -22.13
CA ARG A 340 11.65 -2.80 -21.22
C ARG A 340 11.08 -1.43 -20.87
N ARG A 341 9.76 -1.28 -20.94
CA ARG A 341 9.08 0.00 -20.69
C ARG A 341 7.89 -0.17 -19.75
N SER A 342 7.52 0.91 -19.06
CA SER A 342 6.28 0.99 -18.27
C SER A 342 5.75 2.42 -18.21
N PHE A 343 4.43 2.53 -18.07
CA PHE A 343 3.71 3.78 -17.88
C PHE A 343 2.90 3.75 -16.60
N TRP A 344 2.85 4.90 -15.92
CA TRP A 344 2.00 5.17 -14.78
C TRP A 344 1.55 6.62 -14.84
N THR A 345 0.30 6.91 -14.48
CA THR A 345 -0.23 8.26 -14.64
C THR A 345 -1.06 8.72 -13.45
N THR A 346 -1.11 10.02 -13.24
CA THR A 346 -2.06 10.70 -12.35
C THR A 346 -2.34 12.10 -12.91
N ALA A 347 -3.21 12.87 -12.29
CA ALA A 347 -3.48 14.23 -12.73
C ALA A 347 -3.49 15.24 -11.58
N VAL A 348 -3.12 16.47 -11.91
CA VAL A 348 -3.09 17.61 -10.99
C VAL A 348 -3.67 18.83 -11.69
N LYS A 349 -4.22 19.78 -10.91
CA LYS A 349 -4.66 21.08 -11.43
C LYS A 349 -3.48 21.78 -12.09
N ALA A 350 -3.72 22.54 -13.16
CA ALA A 350 -2.66 23.21 -13.91
C ALA A 350 -2.16 24.48 -13.19
N THR A 351 -1.47 24.31 -12.06
CA THR A 351 -0.95 25.40 -11.23
C THR A 351 0.58 25.29 -11.05
N PRO A 352 1.28 26.43 -10.83
CA PRO A 352 2.71 26.40 -10.55
C PRO A 352 3.10 25.54 -9.33
N GLU A 353 2.26 25.58 -8.29
CA GLU A 353 2.43 24.76 -7.09
C GLU A 353 2.41 23.27 -7.42
N ALA A 354 1.45 22.82 -8.24
CA ALA A 354 1.34 21.42 -8.63
C ALA A 354 2.57 20.94 -9.43
N VAL A 355 3.04 21.76 -10.37
CA VAL A 355 4.21 21.43 -11.21
C VAL A 355 5.48 21.34 -10.37
N TYR A 356 5.70 22.27 -9.44
CA TYR A 356 6.86 22.24 -8.54
C TYR A 356 6.81 21.04 -7.60
N LEU A 357 5.64 20.77 -7.02
CA LEU A 357 5.38 19.62 -6.15
C LEU A 357 5.64 18.30 -6.87
N ALA A 358 5.15 18.15 -8.10
CA ALA A 358 5.35 16.95 -8.91
C ALA A 358 6.83 16.71 -9.24
N ASN A 359 7.55 17.73 -9.72
CA ASN A 359 8.98 17.63 -10.04
C ASN A 359 9.82 17.26 -8.82
N THR A 360 9.67 18.00 -7.72
CA THR A 360 10.46 17.76 -6.50
C THR A 360 10.19 16.38 -5.91
N THR A 361 8.93 15.94 -5.90
CA THR A 361 8.55 14.60 -5.43
C THR A 361 9.11 13.51 -6.34
N PHE A 362 9.03 13.69 -7.66
CA PHE A 362 9.56 12.75 -8.62
C PHE A 362 11.09 12.58 -8.50
N ILE A 363 11.84 13.69 -8.49
CA ILE A 363 13.31 13.69 -8.37
C ILE A 363 13.73 13.01 -7.06
N GLN A 364 13.10 13.36 -5.94
CA GLN A 364 13.43 12.78 -4.64
C GLN A 364 13.14 11.28 -4.61
N ALA A 365 11.97 10.85 -5.10
CA ALA A 365 11.61 9.44 -5.14
C ALA A 365 12.56 8.63 -6.04
N ALA A 366 12.98 9.19 -7.18
CA ALA A 366 13.94 8.54 -8.08
C ALA A 366 15.30 8.34 -7.39
N MET A 367 15.80 9.38 -6.70
CA MET A 367 17.04 9.31 -5.93
C MET A 367 16.96 8.33 -4.75
N ASP A 368 15.84 8.26 -4.06
CA ASP A 368 15.72 7.45 -2.84
C ASP A 368 15.49 5.96 -3.12
N GLN A 369 14.86 5.62 -4.24
CA GLN A 369 14.32 4.28 -4.48
C GLN A 369 15.05 3.51 -5.59
N VAL A 370 15.63 4.20 -6.57
CA VAL A 370 16.15 3.59 -7.80
C VAL A 370 17.49 4.18 -8.29
N SER A 371 18.18 4.98 -7.47
CA SER A 371 19.48 5.57 -7.83
C SER A 371 20.62 4.57 -7.99
N ASP A 372 20.45 3.30 -7.64
CA ASP A 372 21.45 2.25 -7.87
C ASP A 372 21.23 1.50 -9.19
N LEU A 373 20.12 1.74 -9.89
CA LEU A 373 19.79 1.08 -11.16
C LEU A 373 20.50 1.78 -12.32
N ALA A 374 21.60 1.19 -12.78
CA ALA A 374 22.44 1.78 -13.80
C ALA A 374 21.84 1.79 -15.22
N ASP A 375 20.84 0.95 -15.46
CA ASP A 375 20.16 0.78 -16.75
C ASP A 375 18.81 1.52 -16.83
N LEU A 376 18.43 2.26 -15.78
CA LEU A 376 17.14 2.95 -15.72
C LEU A 376 17.23 4.39 -16.25
N LEU A 377 16.38 4.68 -17.23
CA LEU A 377 15.94 6.03 -17.57
C LEU A 377 14.49 6.19 -17.08
N THR A 378 14.23 7.19 -16.25
CA THR A 378 12.88 7.53 -15.79
C THR A 378 12.54 8.97 -16.13
N SER A 379 11.28 9.27 -16.40
CA SER A 379 10.82 10.62 -16.68
C SER A 379 9.46 10.93 -16.12
N ILE A 380 9.19 12.22 -15.91
CA ILE A 380 7.86 12.78 -15.70
C ILE A 380 7.51 13.70 -16.86
N THR A 381 6.38 13.44 -17.50
CA THR A 381 5.87 14.18 -18.67
C THR A 381 4.57 14.90 -18.31
N TYR A 382 4.41 16.13 -18.79
CA TYR A 382 3.31 17.05 -18.46
C TYR A 382 2.38 17.25 -19.66
N GLN A 383 1.23 16.59 -19.66
CA GLN A 383 0.29 16.69 -20.77
C GLN A 383 -0.87 17.62 -20.37
N THR A 384 -0.89 18.82 -20.96
CA THR A 384 -1.90 19.84 -20.63
C THR A 384 -3.22 19.55 -21.33
N ILE A 385 -4.29 19.40 -20.54
CA ILE A 385 -5.66 19.30 -21.02
C ILE A 385 -6.38 20.59 -20.67
N THR A 386 -6.79 21.34 -21.69
CA THR A 386 -7.42 22.66 -21.54
C THR A 386 -8.94 22.55 -21.42
N GLN A 387 -9.57 23.62 -20.93
CA GLN A 387 -11.03 23.70 -20.91
C GLN A 387 -11.63 23.59 -22.33
N ASP A 388 -11.01 24.23 -23.32
CA ASP A 388 -11.43 24.16 -24.72
C ASP A 388 -11.38 22.74 -25.30
N TRP A 389 -10.39 21.95 -24.87
CA TRP A 389 -10.30 20.53 -25.21
C TRP A 389 -11.54 19.78 -24.74
N VAL A 390 -11.90 19.93 -23.48
CA VAL A 390 -13.07 19.24 -22.87
C VAL A 390 -14.37 19.74 -23.51
N ASN A 391 -14.47 21.04 -23.80
CA ASN A 391 -15.60 21.61 -24.54
C ASN A 391 -15.74 21.02 -25.94
N ALA A 392 -14.65 20.92 -26.70
CA ALA A 392 -14.64 20.33 -28.04
C ALA A 392 -15.01 18.84 -28.03
N ALA A 393 -14.58 18.10 -27.00
CA ALA A 393 -14.96 16.71 -26.79
C ALA A 393 -16.48 16.56 -26.57
N ARG A 394 -17.07 17.38 -25.70
CA ARG A 394 -18.52 17.42 -25.45
C ARG A 394 -19.31 17.83 -26.70
N ALA A 395 -18.85 18.86 -27.42
CA ALA A 395 -19.48 19.35 -28.65
C ALA A 395 -19.51 18.28 -29.76
N SER A 396 -18.57 17.33 -29.73
CA SER A 396 -18.46 16.22 -30.69
C SER A 396 -19.33 14.99 -30.33
N GLY A 397 -20.33 15.17 -29.47
CA GLY A 397 -21.25 14.12 -29.01
C GLY A 397 -20.81 13.38 -27.74
N GLY A 398 -19.74 13.86 -27.10
CA GLY A 398 -19.19 13.29 -25.86
C GLY A 398 -18.46 11.95 -26.05
N ASP A 399 -18.03 11.40 -24.93
CA ASP A 399 -17.21 10.19 -24.81
C ASP A 399 -17.31 9.60 -23.40
N ALA A 400 -16.71 8.43 -23.18
CA ALA A 400 -16.74 7.74 -21.90
C ALA A 400 -15.93 8.45 -20.80
N ILE A 401 -14.96 9.29 -21.18
CA ILE A 401 -14.07 10.00 -20.26
C ILE A 401 -14.88 11.06 -19.50
N ASP A 402 -15.78 11.77 -20.19
CA ASP A 402 -16.84 12.63 -19.65
C ASP A 402 -16.38 13.65 -18.61
N LEU A 403 -15.24 14.30 -18.84
CA LEU A 403 -14.71 15.33 -17.94
C LEU A 403 -15.58 16.60 -17.97
N ASP A 404 -15.62 17.34 -16.86
CA ASP A 404 -16.39 18.57 -16.74
C ASP A 404 -15.52 19.78 -17.14
N PRO A 405 -15.88 20.57 -18.16
CA PRO A 405 -15.12 21.76 -18.54
C PRO A 405 -15.11 22.83 -17.44
N GLU A 406 -16.07 22.81 -16.51
CA GLU A 406 -16.09 23.76 -15.39
C GLU A 406 -14.96 23.52 -14.38
N ASP A 407 -14.33 22.34 -14.40
CA ASP A 407 -13.17 22.05 -13.53
C ASP A 407 -11.88 22.77 -13.99
N GLY A 408 -11.89 23.39 -15.18
CA GLY A 408 -10.77 24.13 -15.74
C GLY A 408 -9.65 23.25 -16.32
N ALA A 409 -8.50 23.87 -16.60
CA ALA A 409 -7.34 23.16 -17.16
C ALA A 409 -6.60 22.34 -16.10
N PHE A 410 -6.11 21.17 -16.52
CA PHE A 410 -5.34 20.26 -15.67
C PHE A 410 -4.19 19.60 -16.43
N LEU A 411 -3.26 19.02 -15.68
CA LEU A 411 -2.09 18.32 -16.18
C LEU A 411 -2.23 16.83 -15.93
N VAL A 412 -2.18 16.04 -17.00
CA VAL A 412 -1.93 14.60 -16.90
C VAL A 412 -0.44 14.39 -16.77
N LEU A 413 -0.02 13.84 -15.64
CA LEU A 413 1.35 13.48 -15.35
C LEU A 413 1.59 12.05 -15.78
N LEU A 414 2.52 11.82 -16.69
CA LEU A 414 2.96 10.49 -17.11
C LEU A 414 4.36 10.22 -16.56
N ILE A 415 4.47 9.21 -15.71
CA ILE A 415 5.74 8.59 -15.31
C ILE A 415 6.06 7.50 -16.32
N SER A 416 7.14 7.70 -17.08
CA SER A 416 7.64 6.71 -18.04
C SER A 416 8.97 6.16 -17.56
N ASN A 417 9.13 4.84 -17.65
CA ASN A 417 10.41 4.18 -17.35
C ASN A 417 10.85 3.34 -18.53
N THR A 418 12.15 3.37 -18.80
CA THR A 418 12.84 2.54 -19.79
C THR A 418 14.06 1.89 -19.12
N TRP A 419 14.19 0.58 -19.24
CA TRP A 419 15.31 -0.19 -18.68
C TRP A 419 15.56 -1.47 -19.48
N THR A 420 16.58 -2.26 -19.13
CA THR A 420 16.97 -3.44 -19.90
C THR A 420 16.97 -4.73 -19.09
N ASP A 421 17.29 -4.70 -17.80
CA ASP A 421 17.35 -5.90 -16.95
C ASP A 421 15.96 -6.28 -16.39
N ALA A 422 15.48 -7.47 -16.75
CA ALA A 422 14.21 -8.01 -16.27
C ALA A 422 14.15 -8.21 -14.74
N ASN A 423 15.30 -8.32 -14.06
CA ASN A 423 15.35 -8.42 -12.60
C ASN A 423 14.85 -7.13 -11.91
N HIS A 424 14.85 -6.00 -12.62
CA HIS A 424 14.43 -4.70 -12.09
C HIS A 424 12.92 -4.45 -12.22
N ASP A 425 12.18 -5.27 -12.97
CA ASP A 425 10.75 -5.06 -13.29
C ASP A 425 9.88 -4.77 -12.05
N SER A 426 9.98 -5.63 -11.03
CA SER A 426 9.16 -5.50 -9.82
C SER A 426 9.51 -4.25 -9.02
N ARG A 427 10.80 -3.87 -9.03
CA ARG A 427 11.29 -2.69 -8.31
C ARG A 427 10.86 -1.40 -8.99
N ILE A 428 10.96 -1.33 -10.32
CA ILE A 428 10.53 -0.17 -11.11
C ILE A 428 9.01 0.00 -11.06
N ALA A 429 8.25 -1.10 -11.11
CA ALA A 429 6.80 -1.04 -10.90
C ALA A 429 6.43 -0.53 -9.49
N GLN A 430 7.16 -0.96 -8.46
CA GLN A 430 6.95 -0.46 -7.10
C GLN A 430 7.33 1.01 -6.94
N PHE A 431 8.45 1.43 -7.52
CA PHE A 431 8.88 2.84 -7.57
C PHE A 431 7.77 3.71 -8.18
N SER A 432 7.24 3.30 -9.33
CA SER A 432 6.20 4.05 -10.04
C SER A 432 4.91 4.17 -9.24
N LYS A 433 4.48 3.09 -8.56
CA LYS A 433 3.34 3.14 -7.62
C LYS A 433 3.59 4.10 -6.46
N ASN A 434 4.78 4.04 -5.87
CA ASN A 434 5.14 4.86 -4.72
C ASN A 434 5.16 6.35 -5.09
N VAL A 435 5.82 6.72 -6.19
CA VAL A 435 5.93 8.11 -6.61
C VAL A 435 4.57 8.69 -7.01
N ILE A 436 3.72 7.92 -7.70
CA ILE A 436 2.33 8.34 -7.99
C ILE A 436 1.56 8.56 -6.68
N ALA A 437 1.59 7.60 -5.75
CA ALA A 437 0.89 7.74 -4.47
C ALA A 437 1.39 8.94 -3.65
N GLU A 438 2.70 9.23 -3.69
CA GLU A 438 3.29 10.37 -3.01
C GLU A 438 2.89 11.70 -3.65
N ILE A 439 2.93 11.79 -4.97
CA ILE A 439 2.44 12.96 -5.73
C ILE A 439 0.96 13.20 -5.40
N GLU A 440 0.12 12.17 -5.45
CA GLU A 440 -1.30 12.30 -5.13
C GLU A 440 -1.55 12.74 -3.69
N ALA A 441 -0.85 12.15 -2.72
CA ALA A 441 -1.01 12.50 -1.31
C ALA A 441 -0.63 13.97 -1.06
N LYS A 442 0.49 14.41 -1.62
CA LYS A 442 0.94 15.81 -1.52
C LYS A 442 0.00 16.76 -2.27
N ALA A 443 -0.43 16.41 -3.48
CA ALA A 443 -1.36 17.22 -4.27
C ALA A 443 -2.74 17.34 -3.59
N LYS A 444 -3.25 16.27 -2.95
CA LYS A 444 -4.48 16.31 -2.15
C LYS A 444 -4.32 17.22 -0.93
N ALA A 445 -3.17 17.15 -0.25
CA ALA A 445 -2.89 18.01 0.90
C ALA A 445 -2.79 19.50 0.53
N ALA A 446 -2.34 19.80 -0.69
CA ALA A 446 -2.23 21.15 -1.24
C ALA A 446 -3.49 21.61 -2.03
N ASP A 447 -4.56 20.81 -2.09
CA ASP A 447 -5.75 21.08 -2.92
C ASP A 447 -5.44 21.37 -4.41
N VAL A 448 -4.44 20.67 -4.96
CA VAL A 448 -4.07 20.74 -6.38
C VAL A 448 -4.18 19.38 -7.08
N TYR A 449 -4.77 18.37 -6.45
CA TYR A 449 -5.06 17.08 -7.08
C TYR A 449 -6.24 17.18 -8.06
N TYR A 450 -6.16 16.43 -9.16
CA TYR A 450 -7.26 16.26 -10.11
C TYR A 450 -7.53 14.76 -10.31
N PRO A 451 -8.74 14.25 -10.04
CA PRO A 451 -9.02 12.82 -10.01
C PRO A 451 -9.21 12.24 -11.43
N PHE A 452 -8.11 12.06 -12.16
CA PHE A 452 -8.15 11.50 -13.52
C PHE A 452 -6.95 10.58 -13.79
N ILE A 453 -7.23 9.44 -14.40
CA ILE A 453 -6.24 8.48 -14.88
C ILE A 453 -6.48 8.26 -16.37
N ASN A 454 -5.51 8.68 -17.19
CA ASN A 454 -5.57 8.46 -18.64
C ASN A 454 -5.36 6.97 -18.98
N LEU A 455 -6.35 6.31 -19.59
CA LEU A 455 -6.28 4.87 -19.89
C LEU A 455 -5.08 4.48 -20.75
N ASN A 456 -4.70 5.33 -21.70
CA ASN A 456 -3.57 5.04 -22.61
C ASN A 456 -2.21 5.03 -21.89
N ASP A 457 -2.12 5.71 -20.74
CA ASP A 457 -0.89 5.90 -19.94
C ASP A 457 -0.96 5.16 -18.58
N ALA A 458 -2.04 4.41 -18.36
CA ALA A 458 -2.30 3.76 -17.10
C ALA A 458 -1.42 2.51 -16.89
N GLY A 459 -0.87 2.39 -15.68
CA GLY A 459 -0.16 1.19 -15.24
C GLY A 459 -1.11 0.02 -15.02
N PRO A 460 -0.58 -1.22 -14.92
CA PRO A 460 -1.37 -2.45 -14.95
C PRO A 460 -2.32 -2.65 -13.77
N THR A 461 -2.15 -1.90 -12.68
CA THR A 461 -3.03 -1.96 -11.49
C THR A 461 -3.79 -0.66 -11.24
N GLN A 462 -3.79 0.27 -12.19
CA GLN A 462 -4.59 1.48 -12.09
C GLN A 462 -6.00 1.21 -12.63
N GLU A 463 -6.99 1.92 -12.08
CA GLU A 463 -8.40 1.71 -12.41
C GLU A 463 -8.96 2.95 -13.15
N PRO A 464 -8.64 3.15 -14.44
CA PRO A 464 -8.97 4.39 -15.16
C PRO A 464 -10.46 4.70 -15.17
N PHE A 465 -11.31 3.69 -15.37
CA PHE A 465 -12.76 3.88 -15.47
C PHE A 465 -13.41 4.39 -14.18
N GLU A 466 -12.78 4.21 -13.01
CA GLU A 466 -13.29 4.76 -11.75
C GLU A 466 -13.18 6.28 -11.70
N THR A 467 -12.30 6.87 -12.51
CA THR A 467 -12.09 8.33 -12.56
C THR A 467 -12.96 9.03 -13.60
N TYR A 468 -13.54 8.28 -14.54
CA TYR A 468 -14.28 8.85 -15.67
C TYR A 468 -15.64 9.41 -15.25
N GLY A 469 -15.97 10.61 -15.73
CA GLY A 469 -17.21 11.31 -15.39
C GLY A 469 -17.41 11.47 -13.88
N ASN A 470 -16.34 11.75 -13.13
CA ASN A 470 -16.34 11.76 -11.65
C ASN A 470 -16.92 10.45 -11.05
N GLY A 471 -16.57 9.32 -11.66
CA GLY A 471 -17.01 7.97 -11.29
C GLY A 471 -18.36 7.53 -11.87
N GLN A 472 -19.08 8.40 -12.58
CA GLN A 472 -20.42 8.10 -13.10
C GLN A 472 -20.38 7.24 -14.38
N SER A 473 -19.35 7.42 -15.21
CA SER A 473 -19.23 6.72 -16.50
C SER A 473 -19.10 5.21 -16.35
N LEU A 474 -18.50 4.71 -15.26
CA LEU A 474 -18.28 3.27 -15.03
C LEU A 474 -19.57 2.46 -15.04
N SER A 475 -20.64 2.98 -14.42
CA SER A 475 -21.93 2.31 -14.38
C SER A 475 -22.55 2.19 -15.78
N LYS A 476 -22.45 3.28 -16.56
CA LYS A 476 -22.92 3.33 -17.95
C LYS A 476 -22.12 2.37 -18.85
N LEU A 477 -20.79 2.38 -18.76
CA LEU A 477 -19.92 1.42 -19.46
C LEU A 477 -20.30 -0.02 -19.14
N LYS A 478 -20.49 -0.37 -17.87
CA LYS A 478 -20.93 -1.71 -17.45
C LYS A 478 -22.30 -2.07 -18.04
N SER A 479 -23.25 -1.13 -18.11
CA SER A 479 -24.57 -1.37 -18.70
C SER A 479 -24.49 -1.64 -20.21
N ILE A 480 -23.65 -0.89 -20.93
CA ILE A 480 -23.43 -1.05 -22.38
C ILE A 480 -22.71 -2.36 -22.65
N ARG A 481 -21.74 -2.75 -21.81
CA ARG A 481 -21.09 -4.07 -21.89
C ARG A 481 -22.11 -5.20 -21.82
N LYS A 482 -23.14 -5.11 -20.98
CA LYS A 482 -24.19 -6.14 -20.92
C LYS A 482 -25.02 -6.23 -22.19
N LEU A 483 -25.15 -5.14 -22.93
CA LEU A 483 -25.89 -5.11 -24.20
C LEU A 483 -25.09 -5.74 -25.34
N TYR A 484 -23.79 -5.46 -25.42
CA TYR A 484 -22.92 -5.85 -26.55
C TYR A 484 -22.02 -7.07 -26.28
N ASP A 485 -21.77 -7.39 -25.02
CA ASP A 485 -21.05 -8.57 -24.56
C ASP A 485 -21.76 -9.23 -23.34
N PRO A 486 -23.00 -9.71 -23.53
CA PRO A 486 -23.77 -10.34 -22.45
C PRO A 486 -23.12 -11.63 -21.92
N SER A 487 -22.43 -12.36 -22.79
CA SER A 487 -21.69 -13.59 -22.43
C SER A 487 -20.32 -13.32 -21.80
N GLY A 488 -19.84 -12.07 -21.81
CA GLY A 488 -18.56 -11.71 -21.22
C GLY A 488 -17.35 -12.26 -21.97
N VAL A 489 -17.41 -12.41 -23.29
CA VAL A 489 -16.30 -12.86 -24.16
C VAL A 489 -15.08 -11.96 -23.98
N PHE A 490 -15.24 -10.63 -24.07
CA PHE A 490 -14.16 -9.66 -23.90
C PHE A 490 -13.84 -9.37 -22.43
N GLN A 491 -14.51 -10.06 -21.51
CA GLN A 491 -14.23 -10.01 -20.07
C GLN A 491 -13.50 -11.26 -19.58
N THR A 492 -13.73 -12.42 -20.21
CA THR A 492 -13.25 -13.73 -19.74
C THR A 492 -12.25 -14.39 -20.69
N LEU A 493 -12.45 -14.26 -22.01
CA LEU A 493 -11.54 -14.82 -23.01
C LEU A 493 -10.39 -13.88 -23.33
N THR A 494 -10.51 -12.58 -23.06
CA THR A 494 -9.38 -11.64 -23.13
C THR A 494 -8.85 -11.33 -21.71
N PRO A 495 -7.72 -11.90 -21.28
CA PRO A 495 -7.30 -11.84 -19.88
C PRO A 495 -6.71 -10.49 -19.45
N GLY A 496 -6.15 -9.70 -20.37
CA GLY A 496 -5.53 -8.40 -20.03
C GLY A 496 -6.23 -7.18 -20.63
N GLY A 497 -5.66 -6.01 -20.34
CA GLY A 497 -6.29 -4.71 -20.51
C GLY A 497 -7.26 -4.39 -19.37
N PHE A 498 -7.75 -3.15 -19.31
CA PHE A 498 -8.66 -2.69 -18.25
C PHE A 498 -10.07 -3.23 -18.50
N LYS A 499 -10.63 -3.97 -17.53
CA LYS A 499 -11.91 -4.70 -17.67
C LYS A 499 -13.04 -4.06 -16.87
N LEU A 500 -14.26 -4.24 -17.38
CA LEU A 500 -15.48 -3.79 -16.70
C LEU A 500 -16.05 -4.87 -15.75
N GLY A 501 -15.58 -6.11 -15.88
CA GLY A 501 -15.95 -7.25 -15.03
C GLY A 501 -17.35 -7.79 -15.28
N ILE A 502 -17.66 -8.94 -14.64
CA ILE A 502 -18.96 -9.61 -14.64
C ILE A 502 -19.44 -9.69 -13.18
N MET A 503 -20.73 -9.43 -12.89
CA MET A 503 -21.20 -9.53 -11.50
C MET A 503 -21.22 -10.98 -11.04
N LEU A 504 -20.91 -11.24 -9.76
CA LEU A 504 -20.87 -12.58 -9.17
C LEU A 504 -22.19 -13.36 -9.35
N LEU A 505 -23.34 -12.67 -9.36
CA LEU A 505 -24.66 -13.24 -9.67
C LEU A 505 -24.82 -13.67 -11.15
N GLU A 506 -24.14 -13.01 -12.08
CA GLU A 506 -24.18 -13.30 -13.53
C GLU A 506 -23.34 -14.55 -13.87
N LEU A 507 -22.29 -14.82 -13.08
CA LEU A 507 -21.53 -16.07 -13.12
C LEU A 507 -22.41 -17.30 -12.80
N PHE A 508 -23.43 -17.14 -11.96
CA PHE A 508 -24.38 -18.22 -11.67
C PHE A 508 -25.35 -18.49 -12.83
N THR A 509 -25.69 -17.48 -13.64
CA THR A 509 -26.56 -17.67 -14.82
C THR A 509 -25.85 -18.29 -16.03
N LEU A 510 -24.51 -18.23 -16.07
CA LEU A 510 -23.67 -18.90 -17.07
C LEU A 510 -23.48 -20.39 -16.79
N ILE A 511 -23.73 -20.85 -15.56
CA ILE A 511 -23.73 -22.27 -15.20
C ILE A 511 -25.12 -22.83 -15.55
N GLN A 512 -25.28 -23.35 -16.77
CA GLN A 512 -26.56 -23.87 -17.29
C GLN A 512 -27.12 -25.11 -16.56
N ASP A 513 -26.46 -25.63 -15.52
CA ASP A 513 -26.91 -26.81 -14.80
C ASP A 513 -27.77 -26.45 -13.57
N ALA A 514 -29.10 -26.58 -13.72
CA ALA A 514 -30.08 -26.44 -12.64
C ALA A 514 -29.78 -27.33 -11.41
N ALA A 515 -29.03 -28.42 -11.59
CA ALA A 515 -28.56 -29.29 -10.52
C ALA A 515 -27.55 -28.59 -9.59
N ILE A 516 -26.68 -27.73 -10.11
CA ILE A 516 -25.68 -26.99 -9.33
C ILE A 516 -26.36 -25.88 -8.52
N VAL A 517 -27.37 -25.22 -9.08
CA VAL A 517 -28.15 -24.19 -8.36
C VAL A 517 -28.90 -24.80 -7.17
N LEU A 518 -29.50 -25.98 -7.33
CA LEU A 518 -30.15 -26.71 -6.23
C LEU A 518 -29.15 -27.20 -5.17
N GLN A 519 -27.97 -27.66 -5.59
CA GLN A 519 -26.91 -28.08 -4.66
C GLN A 519 -26.30 -26.90 -3.89
N VAL A 520 -26.09 -25.76 -4.55
CA VAL A 520 -25.62 -24.53 -3.90
C VAL A 520 -26.69 -23.97 -2.97
N GLY A 521 -27.97 -23.98 -3.37
CA GLY A 521 -29.08 -23.58 -2.49
C GLY A 521 -29.24 -24.47 -1.25
N ALA A 522 -29.09 -25.79 -1.41
CA ALA A 522 -29.08 -26.75 -0.31
C ALA A 522 -27.84 -26.57 0.58
N PHE A 523 -26.68 -26.29 0.00
CA PHE A 523 -25.44 -26.01 0.72
C PHE A 523 -25.54 -24.71 1.53
N ILE A 524 -26.10 -23.64 0.96
CA ILE A 524 -26.33 -22.37 1.66
C ILE A 524 -27.33 -22.57 2.81
N SER A 525 -28.40 -23.34 2.60
CA SER A 525 -29.40 -23.63 3.64
C SER A 525 -28.82 -24.50 4.77
N PHE A 526 -28.01 -25.50 4.42
CA PHE A 526 -27.30 -26.33 5.40
C PHE A 526 -26.22 -25.53 6.14
N ALA A 527 -25.48 -24.66 5.45
CA ALA A 527 -24.52 -23.75 6.05
C ALA A 527 -25.23 -22.79 7.02
N TRP A 528 -26.40 -22.25 6.67
CA TRP A 528 -27.16 -21.37 7.54
C TRP A 528 -27.71 -22.09 8.79
N LEU A 529 -28.23 -23.32 8.64
CA LEU A 529 -28.67 -24.14 9.76
C LEU A 529 -27.50 -24.59 10.65
N PHE A 530 -26.36 -24.94 10.05
CA PHE A 530 -25.14 -25.29 10.78
C PHE A 530 -24.55 -24.07 11.52
N LEU A 531 -24.54 -22.89 10.90
CA LEU A 531 -24.10 -21.64 11.53
C LEU A 531 -25.05 -21.24 12.67
N SER A 532 -26.36 -21.43 12.51
CA SER A 532 -27.36 -21.18 13.56
C SER A 532 -27.25 -22.18 14.72
N TRP A 533 -26.99 -23.45 14.43
CA TRP A 533 -26.72 -24.48 15.44
C TRP A 533 -25.37 -24.24 16.15
N ALA A 534 -24.31 -23.90 15.42
CA ALA A 534 -23.00 -23.57 15.98
C ALA A 534 -23.06 -22.30 16.87
N SER A 535 -23.86 -21.31 16.46
CA SER A 535 -24.20 -20.12 17.26
C SER A 535 -24.92 -20.49 18.56
N HIS A 536 -25.89 -21.40 18.51
CA HIS A 536 -26.64 -21.88 19.67
C HIS A 536 -25.76 -22.68 20.65
N CYS A 537 -24.90 -23.56 20.12
CA CYS A 537 -23.92 -24.33 20.91
C CYS A 537 -22.83 -23.46 21.57
N ARG A 538 -22.54 -22.25 21.06
CA ARG A 538 -21.67 -21.28 21.74
C ARG A 538 -22.37 -20.61 22.93
N ARG A 539 -23.68 -20.33 22.84
CA ARG A 539 -24.46 -19.70 23.94
C ARG A 539 -24.62 -20.60 25.16
N SER A 540 -24.63 -21.92 24.99
CA SER A 540 -24.74 -22.89 26.09
C SER A 540 -23.46 -23.05 26.93
N ARG A 541 -22.41 -22.24 26.69
CA ARG A 541 -21.11 -22.31 27.38
C ARG A 541 -20.81 -21.12 28.31
N LEU A 542 -21.66 -20.11 28.36
CA LEU A 542 -21.49 -18.97 29.29
C LEU A 542 -21.88 -19.38 30.70
N ILE A 543 -21.20 -18.83 31.71
CA ILE A 543 -21.53 -19.05 33.12
C ILE A 543 -22.91 -18.41 33.40
N PRO A 544 -23.93 -19.17 33.84
CA PRO A 544 -25.25 -18.62 34.11
C PRO A 544 -25.23 -17.53 35.17
N GLY A 545 -25.99 -16.44 34.96
CA GLY A 545 -26.15 -15.36 35.93
C GLY A 545 -25.03 -14.32 35.95
N VAL A 546 -23.96 -14.48 35.16
CA VAL A 546 -22.91 -13.46 35.01
C VAL A 546 -23.41 -12.32 34.11
N TYR A 547 -23.17 -11.07 34.54
CA TYR A 547 -23.57 -9.87 33.80
C TYR A 547 -22.90 -9.80 32.43
N ILE A 548 -23.60 -9.29 31.40
CA ILE A 548 -23.01 -9.03 30.09
C ILE A 548 -23.18 -7.52 29.81
N ALA A 549 -22.06 -6.83 29.64
CA ALA A 549 -22.05 -5.39 29.40
C ALA A 549 -22.75 -5.02 28.08
N GLY A 550 -23.41 -3.85 28.05
CA GLY A 550 -24.02 -3.28 26.84
C GLY A 550 -25.37 -3.86 26.45
N LEU A 551 -25.89 -4.87 27.16
CA LEU A 551 -27.22 -5.42 26.88
C LEU A 551 -28.36 -4.51 27.39
N ASN A 552 -28.09 -3.53 28.25
CA ASN A 552 -29.07 -2.58 28.80
C ASN A 552 -30.36 -3.25 29.31
N GLY A 553 -30.22 -4.30 30.13
CA GLY A 553 -31.36 -5.07 30.65
C GLY A 553 -32.14 -5.87 29.58
N GLY A 554 -31.48 -6.22 28.47
CA GLY A 554 -32.06 -6.96 27.34
C GLY A 554 -32.64 -6.09 26.22
N LYS A 555 -32.53 -4.76 26.32
CA LYS A 555 -33.01 -3.82 25.29
C LYS A 555 -32.10 -3.75 24.06
N VAL A 556 -30.84 -4.14 24.20
CA VAL A 556 -29.85 -4.19 23.10
C VAL A 556 -29.56 -5.65 22.79
N SER A 557 -29.58 -6.01 21.50
CA SER A 557 -29.25 -7.39 21.09
C SER A 557 -27.76 -7.67 21.27
N LEU A 558 -27.40 -8.93 21.56
CA LEU A 558 -26.00 -9.34 21.68
C LEU A 558 -25.18 -9.04 20.40
N SER A 559 -25.79 -9.14 19.22
CA SER A 559 -25.11 -8.78 17.96
C SER A 559 -24.77 -7.29 17.90
N ARG A 560 -25.67 -6.44 18.40
CA ARG A 560 -25.42 -5.01 18.46
C ARG A 560 -24.38 -4.66 19.52
N ALA A 561 -24.46 -5.26 20.71
CA ALA A 561 -23.46 -5.08 21.76
C ALA A 561 -22.04 -5.51 21.31
N ARG A 562 -21.92 -6.57 20.50
CA ARG A 562 -20.64 -6.98 19.87
C ARG A 562 -20.13 -5.99 18.81
N GLN A 563 -21.01 -5.25 18.15
CA GLN A 563 -20.61 -4.16 17.24
C GLN A 563 -20.22 -2.93 18.03
N ASP A 564 -21.00 -2.58 19.06
CA ASP A 564 -20.71 -1.45 19.95
C ASP A 564 -19.35 -1.67 20.66
N PHE A 565 -18.93 -2.91 20.92
CA PHE A 565 -17.58 -3.22 21.42
C PHE A 565 -16.44 -2.68 20.56
N ILE A 566 -16.62 -2.60 19.23
CA ILE A 566 -15.56 -2.15 18.31
C ILE A 566 -15.19 -0.68 18.59
N TYR A 567 -16.19 0.12 19.01
CA TYR A 567 -16.07 1.58 19.14
C TYR A 567 -16.29 2.11 20.57
N ASN A 568 -17.01 1.39 21.45
CA ASN A 568 -17.47 1.88 22.77
C ASN A 568 -17.11 0.95 23.94
N CYS A 569 -16.14 0.07 23.80
CA CYS A 569 -15.83 -0.90 24.85
C CYS A 569 -15.39 -0.29 26.23
N ILE A 570 -15.09 1.03 26.39
CA ILE A 570 -14.62 1.65 27.67
C ILE A 570 -15.82 1.75 28.54
N GLU A 571 -16.84 2.34 27.94
CA GLU A 571 -18.14 2.46 28.52
C GLU A 571 -18.66 1.07 28.89
N LEU A 572 -18.54 0.07 28.00
CA LEU A 572 -18.95 -1.30 28.32
C LEU A 572 -18.13 -1.94 29.46
N MET A 573 -16.83 -1.71 29.51
CA MET A 573 -15.94 -2.26 30.55
C MET A 573 -16.18 -1.58 31.90
N LEU A 574 -16.26 -0.25 31.93
CA LEU A 574 -16.59 0.52 33.13
C LEU A 574 -18.00 0.21 33.60
N GLU A 575 -18.98 0.12 32.70
CA GLU A 575 -20.34 -0.34 33.00
C GLU A 575 -20.31 -1.73 33.66
N GLY A 576 -19.63 -2.69 33.03
CA GLY A 576 -19.50 -4.04 33.57
C GLY A 576 -18.81 -4.07 34.95
N TYR A 577 -17.74 -3.30 35.11
CA TYR A 577 -17.00 -3.19 36.37
C TYR A 577 -17.83 -2.52 37.47
N GLU A 578 -18.48 -1.40 37.19
CA GLU A 578 -19.33 -0.65 38.13
C GLU A 578 -20.58 -1.45 38.52
N LYS A 579 -21.28 -2.04 37.54
CA LYS A 579 -22.50 -2.84 37.78
C LYS A 579 -22.26 -4.09 38.60
N THR A 580 -21.03 -4.59 38.61
CA THR A 580 -20.65 -5.80 39.35
C THR A 580 -19.76 -5.50 40.55
N GLU A 581 -19.51 -4.22 40.87
CA GLU A 581 -18.60 -3.79 41.94
C GLU A 581 -17.22 -4.47 41.85
N GLY A 582 -16.69 -4.56 40.62
CA GLY A 582 -15.43 -5.23 40.31
C GLY A 582 -15.51 -6.76 40.23
N GLY A 583 -16.73 -7.33 40.18
CA GLY A 583 -17.01 -8.75 40.07
C GLY A 583 -16.86 -9.34 38.65
N LEU A 584 -17.49 -10.50 38.43
CA LEU A 584 -17.46 -11.21 37.14
C LEU A 584 -18.45 -10.60 36.15
N TYR A 585 -17.99 -10.30 34.94
CA TYR A 585 -18.87 -9.90 33.84
C TYR A 585 -18.29 -10.32 32.49
N TYR A 586 -19.14 -10.46 31.48
CA TYR A 586 -18.75 -10.68 30.11
C TYR A 586 -18.70 -9.36 29.34
N LEU A 587 -17.63 -9.21 28.58
CA LEU A 587 -17.45 -8.18 27.59
C LEU A 587 -17.72 -8.80 26.21
N PRO A 588 -18.81 -8.42 25.51
CA PRO A 588 -19.16 -9.02 24.23
C PRO A 588 -18.22 -8.52 23.13
N SER A 589 -17.64 -9.41 22.32
CA SER A 589 -16.80 -9.02 21.16
C SER A 589 -17.16 -9.79 19.89
N PRO A 590 -16.76 -9.34 18.69
CA PRO A 590 -16.96 -10.08 17.45
C PRO A 590 -16.36 -11.50 17.47
N ALA A 591 -15.27 -11.70 18.22
CA ALA A 591 -14.60 -13.00 18.36
C ALA A 591 -15.30 -13.93 19.38
N GLY A 592 -16.11 -13.37 20.30
CA GLY A 592 -16.80 -14.10 21.35
C GLY A 592 -16.88 -13.29 22.65
N GLU A 593 -17.58 -13.82 23.64
CA GLU A 593 -17.73 -13.20 24.96
C GLU A 593 -16.46 -13.43 25.79
N ARG A 594 -15.78 -12.35 26.19
CA ARG A 594 -14.61 -12.42 27.06
C ARG A 594 -15.02 -12.24 28.52
N LEU A 595 -14.68 -13.20 29.37
CA LEU A 595 -14.98 -13.14 30.80
C LEU A 595 -13.96 -12.26 31.51
N MET A 596 -14.40 -11.13 32.04
CA MET A 596 -13.61 -10.29 32.93
C MET A 596 -13.64 -10.90 34.33
N ILE A 597 -12.46 -11.18 34.87
CA ILE A 597 -12.30 -11.80 36.19
C ILE A 597 -11.82 -10.80 37.25
N PRO A 598 -12.32 -10.89 38.49
CA PRO A 598 -11.86 -10.06 39.59
C PRO A 598 -10.42 -10.41 40.01
N THR A 599 -9.72 -9.44 40.58
CA THR A 599 -8.31 -9.56 40.98
C THR A 599 -8.05 -10.66 42.01
N LYS A 600 -9.04 -11.02 42.83
CA LYS A 600 -8.96 -12.10 43.84
C LYS A 600 -8.60 -13.48 43.25
N TYR A 601 -8.87 -13.72 41.96
CA TYR A 601 -8.54 -14.99 41.31
C TYR A 601 -7.16 -14.99 40.64
N LEU A 602 -6.49 -13.83 40.52
CA LEU A 602 -5.26 -13.71 39.75
C LEU A 602 -4.11 -14.55 40.32
N ASP A 603 -3.98 -14.60 41.64
CA ASP A 603 -2.89 -15.34 42.28
C ASP A 603 -3.03 -16.87 42.11
N GLU A 604 -4.25 -17.37 42.01
CA GLU A 604 -4.53 -18.77 41.71
C GLU A 604 -4.22 -19.10 40.23
N LEU A 605 -4.55 -18.19 39.31
CA LEU A 605 -4.46 -18.42 37.86
C LEU A 605 -3.07 -18.10 37.28
N LYS A 606 -2.27 -17.24 37.91
CA LYS A 606 -0.99 -16.73 37.34
C LYS A 606 0.08 -17.80 37.11
N ASN A 607 0.04 -18.88 37.88
CA ASN A 607 1.04 -19.96 37.86
C ASN A 607 0.53 -21.24 37.20
N ALA A 608 -0.70 -21.27 36.69
CA ALA A 608 -1.26 -22.43 36.01
C ALA A 608 -0.39 -22.85 34.82
N ALA A 609 -0.35 -24.15 34.52
CA ALA A 609 0.36 -24.67 33.34
C ALA A 609 -0.28 -24.13 32.05
N ASN A 610 0.52 -23.95 30.98
CA ASN A 610 -0.01 -23.43 29.71
C ASN A 610 -0.97 -24.43 29.04
N GLU A 611 -0.85 -25.72 29.37
CA GLU A 611 -1.76 -26.80 28.94
C GLU A 611 -3.17 -26.65 29.54
N ASP A 612 -3.29 -25.98 30.70
CA ASP A 612 -4.57 -25.73 31.38
C ASP A 612 -5.10 -24.33 31.09
N ILE A 613 -4.21 -23.32 31.10
CA ILE A 613 -4.53 -21.90 30.91
C ILE A 613 -3.54 -21.29 29.92
N ASP A 614 -3.97 -21.21 28.66
CA ASP A 614 -3.09 -20.92 27.54
C ASP A 614 -2.99 -19.40 27.30
N PHE A 615 -1.77 -18.88 27.46
CA PHE A 615 -1.41 -17.51 27.13
C PHE A 615 -1.24 -17.28 25.63
N THR A 616 -0.53 -18.18 24.95
CA THR A 616 -0.21 -18.10 23.53
C THR A 616 -1.43 -18.21 22.64
N ALA A 617 -2.45 -18.99 23.04
CA ALA A 617 -3.72 -19.09 22.32
C ALA A 617 -4.41 -17.73 22.15
N SER A 618 -4.34 -16.85 23.16
CA SER A 618 -4.96 -15.52 23.08
C SER A 618 -4.33 -14.63 22.00
N PHE A 619 -3.00 -14.74 21.79
CA PHE A 619 -2.29 -14.04 20.72
C PHE A 619 -2.53 -14.68 19.36
N SER A 620 -2.51 -16.01 19.29
CA SER A 620 -2.79 -16.74 18.05
C SER A 620 -4.22 -16.51 17.56
N GLU A 621 -5.18 -16.29 18.46
CA GLU A 621 -6.55 -15.88 18.13
C GLU A 621 -6.59 -14.42 17.64
N MET A 622 -5.91 -13.51 18.35
CA MET A 622 -5.92 -12.09 18.01
C MET A 622 -5.28 -11.81 16.65
N PHE A 623 -4.20 -12.50 16.30
CA PHE A 623 -3.42 -12.24 15.08
C PHE A 623 -3.57 -13.32 14.01
N GLU A 624 -4.49 -14.27 14.15
CA GLU A 624 -4.58 -15.43 13.25
C GLU A 624 -3.21 -16.13 13.12
N GLY A 625 -2.60 -16.43 14.27
CA GLY A 625 -1.22 -16.94 14.41
C GLY A 625 -0.90 -18.17 13.56
N LYS A 626 -1.91 -18.97 13.19
CA LYS A 626 -1.75 -20.07 12.23
C LYS A 626 -1.21 -19.60 10.88
N TYR A 627 -1.54 -18.38 10.47
CA TYR A 627 -1.22 -17.78 9.17
C TYR A 627 -0.11 -16.73 9.31
N THR A 628 -0.17 -15.91 10.35
CA THR A 628 0.81 -14.83 10.59
C THR A 628 2.03 -15.26 11.40
N THR A 629 1.99 -16.47 11.98
CA THR A 629 2.97 -17.04 12.92
C THR A 629 3.08 -16.34 14.28
N ILE A 630 2.31 -15.27 14.51
CA ILE A 630 2.26 -14.59 15.82
C ILE A 630 1.66 -15.53 16.88
N GLY A 631 2.33 -15.64 18.02
CA GLY A 631 1.93 -16.60 19.06
C GLY A 631 2.25 -18.06 18.74
N GLN A 632 2.97 -18.34 17.65
CA GLN A 632 3.49 -19.67 17.32
C GLN A 632 4.99 -19.75 17.64
N LYS A 633 5.42 -20.77 18.38
CA LYS A 633 6.86 -21.05 18.67
C LYS A 633 7.59 -19.96 19.50
N TRP A 634 6.86 -19.22 20.33
CA TRP A 634 7.37 -18.10 21.14
C TRP A 634 7.80 -18.53 22.56
N HIS A 635 8.54 -19.62 22.68
CA HIS A 635 8.93 -20.18 23.99
C HIS A 635 10.31 -19.74 24.48
N LEU A 636 11.26 -19.48 23.57
CA LEU A 636 12.66 -19.22 23.95
C LEU A 636 12.89 -17.82 24.54
N HIS A 637 12.46 -16.78 23.84
CA HIS A 637 12.87 -15.41 24.15
C HIS A 637 12.45 -14.89 25.54
N PRO A 638 11.27 -15.21 26.13
CA PRO A 638 10.90 -14.65 27.43
C PRO A 638 11.87 -15.08 28.53
N ASP A 639 12.34 -16.32 28.51
CA ASP A 639 13.26 -16.86 29.50
C ASP A 639 14.68 -16.34 29.31
N VAL A 640 15.17 -16.27 28.07
CA VAL A 640 16.49 -15.68 27.75
C VAL A 640 16.53 -14.21 28.13
N VAL A 641 15.48 -13.44 27.85
CA VAL A 641 15.40 -12.03 28.25
C VAL A 641 15.44 -11.90 29.79
N LYS A 642 14.66 -12.71 30.51
CA LYS A 642 14.62 -12.68 31.98
C LYS A 642 15.95 -13.06 32.62
N ARG A 643 16.62 -14.10 32.12
CA ARG A 643 17.83 -14.67 32.74
C ARG A 643 19.11 -13.99 32.26
N SER A 644 19.21 -13.71 30.96
CA SER A 644 20.45 -13.27 30.33
C SER A 644 20.46 -11.76 30.07
N LEU A 645 19.45 -11.22 29.36
CA LEU A 645 19.43 -9.79 29.01
C LEU A 645 19.38 -8.92 30.28
N ASN A 646 18.41 -9.20 31.16
CA ASN A 646 18.22 -8.42 32.39
C ASN A 646 19.44 -8.46 33.33
N ALA A 647 20.20 -9.56 33.31
CA ALA A 647 21.44 -9.69 34.09
C ALA A 647 22.60 -8.86 33.51
N ASN A 648 22.58 -8.55 32.21
CA ASN A 648 23.66 -7.87 31.50
C ASN A 648 23.37 -6.40 31.15
N LEU A 649 22.26 -5.82 31.65
CA LEU A 649 21.86 -4.44 31.33
C LEU A 649 22.97 -3.41 31.59
N GLU A 650 23.74 -3.55 32.67
CA GLU A 650 24.85 -2.63 32.98
C GLU A 650 25.83 -2.47 31.82
N ARG A 651 26.08 -3.55 31.09
CA ARG A 651 27.07 -3.60 30.00
C ARG A 651 26.47 -3.19 28.65
N ILE A 652 25.15 -3.33 28.48
CA ILE A 652 24.44 -3.07 27.22
C ILE A 652 23.99 -1.61 27.12
N ILE A 653 23.60 -1.00 28.24
CA ILE A 653 23.07 0.37 28.29
C ILE A 653 23.98 1.43 27.65
N PRO A 654 25.32 1.41 27.84
CA PRO A 654 26.20 2.36 27.17
C PRO A 654 26.14 2.30 25.63
N ASP A 655 26.13 1.08 25.07
CA ASP A 655 26.04 0.86 23.61
C ASP A 655 24.71 1.33 23.02
N VAL A 656 23.63 1.17 23.79
CA VAL A 656 22.28 1.62 23.42
C VAL A 656 22.18 3.13 23.50
N HIS A 657 22.77 3.75 24.53
CA HIS A 657 22.83 5.21 24.65
C HIS A 657 23.60 5.85 23.49
N GLU A 658 24.75 5.27 23.09
CA GLU A 658 25.50 5.73 21.90
C GLU A 658 24.60 5.73 20.64
N GLU A 659 23.82 4.66 20.44
CA GLU A 659 22.92 4.58 19.29
C GLU A 659 21.79 5.61 19.36
N ILE A 660 21.22 5.86 20.54
CA ILE A 660 20.17 6.89 20.75
C ILE A 660 20.72 8.28 20.39
N VAL A 661 21.91 8.63 20.88
CA VAL A 661 22.54 9.93 20.58
C VAL A 661 22.75 10.08 19.08
N HIS A 662 23.29 9.05 18.42
CA HIS A 662 23.44 9.08 16.97
C HIS A 662 22.07 9.19 16.27
N ALA A 663 21.06 8.46 16.71
CA ALA A 663 19.74 8.47 16.08
C ALA A 663 19.13 9.88 16.12
N TYR A 664 19.20 10.58 17.26
CA TYR A 664 18.81 11.98 17.37
C TYR A 664 19.55 12.90 16.41
N GLN A 665 20.88 12.76 16.32
CA GLN A 665 21.71 13.58 15.42
C GLN A 665 21.34 13.36 13.94
N SER A 666 20.99 12.13 13.56
CA SER A 666 20.67 11.79 12.18
C SER A 666 19.23 12.05 11.76
N LEU A 667 18.27 11.96 12.70
CA LEU A 667 16.84 11.92 12.37
C LEU A 667 16.10 13.21 12.71
N LEU A 668 16.56 14.00 13.69
CA LEU A 668 15.78 15.12 14.21
C LEU A 668 16.07 16.41 13.41
N PRO A 669 15.12 16.94 12.62
CA PRO A 669 15.30 18.20 11.90
C PRO A 669 15.22 19.41 12.85
N PRO A 670 15.78 20.57 12.46
CA PRO A 670 15.76 21.78 13.28
C PRO A 670 14.45 22.58 13.09
N SER A 671 13.25 22.02 13.37
CA SER A 671 11.98 22.78 13.27
C SER A 671 10.74 22.03 13.85
N GLN A 672 9.56 22.23 13.23
CA GLN A 672 8.28 21.58 13.47
C GLN A 672 8.32 20.13 12.95
N VAL A 673 8.01 19.16 13.80
CA VAL A 673 8.20 17.73 13.46
C VAL A 673 7.16 16.84 14.13
N ARG A 674 6.83 15.72 13.48
CA ARG A 674 6.04 14.62 14.04
C ARG A 674 6.93 13.73 14.90
N MET A 675 7.00 14.03 16.19
CA MET A 675 7.88 13.30 17.11
C MET A 675 7.55 11.83 17.28
N ALA A 676 6.30 11.41 17.05
CA ALA A 676 5.92 10.01 17.12
C ALA A 676 6.70 9.15 16.12
N GLU A 677 6.88 9.63 14.88
CA GLU A 677 7.66 8.97 13.84
C GLU A 677 9.14 8.91 14.22
N ILE A 678 9.69 10.01 14.74
CA ILE A 678 11.09 10.09 15.19
C ILE A 678 11.35 9.14 16.37
N PHE A 679 10.49 9.13 17.39
CA PHE A 679 10.62 8.20 18.52
C PHE A 679 10.50 6.74 18.09
N THR A 680 9.66 6.42 17.10
CA THR A 680 9.57 5.07 16.52
C THR A 680 10.88 4.65 15.90
N GLN A 681 11.52 5.53 15.13
CA GLN A 681 12.82 5.26 14.51
C GLN A 681 13.95 5.15 15.55
N ILE A 682 13.97 6.02 16.56
CA ILE A 682 14.97 5.97 17.64
C ILE A 682 14.84 4.65 18.42
N ILE A 683 13.62 4.30 18.86
CA ILE A 683 13.34 3.05 19.57
C ILE A 683 13.73 1.83 18.74
N SER A 684 13.38 1.82 17.45
CA SER A 684 13.74 0.71 16.57
C SER A 684 15.26 0.52 16.51
N ARG A 685 16.01 1.61 16.29
CA ARG A 685 17.48 1.55 16.22
C ARG A 685 18.12 1.17 17.55
N SER A 686 17.66 1.72 18.67
CA SER A 686 18.19 1.39 20.00
C SER A 686 17.87 -0.05 20.42
N SER A 687 16.67 -0.53 20.14
CA SER A 687 16.29 -1.93 20.36
C SER A 687 17.07 -2.88 19.45
N ASN A 688 17.28 -2.52 18.18
CA ASN A 688 18.08 -3.30 17.24
C ASN A 688 19.57 -3.33 17.62
N ARG A 689 20.09 -2.26 18.25
CA ARG A 689 21.44 -2.23 18.82
C ARG A 689 21.59 -3.24 19.95
N MET A 690 20.60 -3.35 20.83
CA MET A 690 20.55 -4.40 21.86
C MET A 690 20.35 -5.80 21.26
N LEU A 691 19.56 -5.91 20.19
CA LEU A 691 19.21 -7.19 19.57
C LEU A 691 20.41 -7.85 18.86
N GLY A 692 21.11 -7.12 17.99
CA GLY A 692 22.19 -7.69 17.16
C GLY A 692 23.33 -6.72 16.87
N GLY A 693 23.47 -5.66 17.68
CA GLY A 693 24.51 -4.65 17.52
C GLY A 693 24.30 -3.73 16.31
N LYS A 694 25.38 -3.07 15.87
CA LYS A 694 25.37 -2.14 14.73
C LYS A 694 24.93 -2.81 13.42
N ALA A 695 25.13 -4.12 13.29
CA ALA A 695 24.71 -4.89 12.13
C ALA A 695 23.19 -4.87 11.93
N LEU A 696 22.41 -4.79 13.00
CA LEU A 696 20.95 -4.64 12.93
C LEU A 696 20.50 -3.19 13.07
N SER A 697 21.11 -2.40 13.98
CA SER A 697 20.67 -1.00 14.19
C SER A 697 20.93 -0.07 13.01
N ARG A 698 21.86 -0.43 12.11
CA ARG A 698 22.23 0.35 10.92
C ARG A 698 21.79 -0.28 9.60
N ASN A 699 21.07 -1.40 9.65
CA ASN A 699 20.50 -2.03 8.47
C ASN A 699 19.10 -1.45 8.23
N ARG A 700 18.93 -0.72 7.12
CA ARG A 700 17.67 -0.05 6.78
C ARG A 700 16.54 -1.05 6.56
N ASP A 701 16.77 -2.11 5.79
CA ASP A 701 15.76 -3.13 5.50
C ASP A 701 15.24 -3.82 6.77
N TRP A 702 16.13 -4.12 7.71
CA TRP A 702 15.76 -4.67 9.02
C TRP A 702 15.04 -3.64 9.89
N THR A 703 15.51 -2.40 9.92
CA THR A 703 14.87 -1.32 10.70
C THR A 703 13.43 -1.10 10.22
N ASP A 704 13.22 -0.99 8.91
CA ASP A 704 11.89 -0.85 8.29
C ASP A 704 11.02 -2.09 8.52
N THR A 705 11.57 -3.28 8.37
CA THR A 705 10.88 -4.56 8.67
C THR A 705 10.45 -4.62 10.14
N SER A 706 11.35 -4.30 11.06
CA SER A 706 11.11 -4.38 12.51
C SER A 706 10.02 -3.38 12.98
N ILE A 707 9.91 -2.21 12.33
CA ILE A 707 8.86 -1.22 12.59
C ILE A 707 7.52 -1.66 12.00
N ASN A 708 7.51 -2.07 10.73
CA ASN A 708 6.28 -2.27 9.95
C ASN A 708 5.66 -3.66 10.14
N PHE A 709 6.42 -4.65 10.59
CA PHE A 709 5.92 -6.02 10.79
C PHE A 709 4.69 -6.08 11.70
N THR A 710 4.70 -5.32 12.80
CA THR A 710 3.54 -5.21 13.72
C THR A 710 2.30 -4.73 12.98
N SER A 711 2.44 -3.72 12.14
CA SER A 711 1.31 -3.11 11.44
C SER A 711 0.76 -3.98 10.33
N ASP A 712 1.64 -4.51 9.51
CA ASP A 712 1.23 -5.38 8.41
C ASP A 712 0.61 -6.68 8.91
N THR A 713 1.10 -7.22 10.03
CA THR A 713 0.56 -8.44 10.60
C THR A 713 -0.81 -8.23 11.25
N TRP A 714 -1.02 -7.10 11.93
CA TRP A 714 -2.35 -6.74 12.42
C TRP A 714 -3.34 -6.58 11.26
N LEU A 715 -2.99 -5.78 10.26
CA LEU A 715 -3.86 -5.54 9.12
C LEU A 715 -4.17 -6.85 8.36
N ALA A 716 -3.17 -7.70 8.17
CA ALA A 716 -3.36 -9.02 7.57
C ALA A 716 -4.33 -9.90 8.36
N ALA A 717 -4.21 -9.92 9.70
CA ALA A 717 -5.13 -10.66 10.55
C ALA A 717 -6.57 -10.14 10.44
N GLN A 718 -6.75 -8.81 10.47
CA GLN A 718 -8.08 -8.20 10.35
C GLN A 718 -8.72 -8.47 8.99
N GLN A 719 -7.96 -8.38 7.88
CA GLN A 719 -8.48 -8.72 6.56
C GLN A 719 -8.82 -10.21 6.44
N LEU A 720 -7.97 -11.09 6.99
CA LEU A 720 -8.21 -12.54 6.95
C LEU A 720 -9.44 -12.95 7.76
N LYS A 721 -9.71 -12.27 8.89
CA LYS A 721 -10.88 -12.49 9.75
C LYS A 721 -12.22 -12.17 9.10
N ARG A 722 -12.24 -11.32 8.06
CA ARG A 722 -13.45 -11.02 7.25
C ARG A 722 -13.96 -12.25 6.49
N TYR A 723 -13.13 -13.28 6.33
CA TYR A 723 -13.49 -14.51 5.64
C TYR A 723 -13.78 -15.66 6.62
N PRO A 724 -14.71 -16.58 6.28
CA PRO A 724 -14.96 -17.79 7.07
C PRO A 724 -13.70 -18.65 7.25
N GLU A 725 -13.53 -19.26 8.44
CA GLU A 725 -12.33 -20.05 8.80
C GLU A 725 -11.92 -21.10 7.76
N TRP A 726 -12.90 -21.75 7.11
CA TRP A 726 -12.63 -22.79 6.11
C TRP A 726 -12.07 -22.24 4.79
N LEU A 727 -12.31 -20.96 4.48
CA LEU A 727 -11.81 -20.28 3.27
C LEU A 727 -10.42 -19.65 3.50
N ARG A 728 -10.07 -19.35 4.75
CA ARG A 728 -8.78 -18.75 5.15
C ARG A 728 -7.53 -19.46 4.59
N PRO A 729 -7.45 -20.81 4.53
CA PRO A 729 -6.30 -21.51 3.95
C PRO A 729 -6.01 -21.17 2.48
N ILE A 730 -7.02 -20.77 1.72
CA ILE A 730 -6.91 -20.45 0.30
C ILE A 730 -6.73 -18.94 0.13
N ILE A 731 -7.60 -18.14 0.76
CA ILE A 731 -7.63 -16.68 0.56
C ILE A 731 -6.34 -16.00 1.04
N GLN A 732 -5.61 -16.57 2.01
CA GLN A 732 -4.33 -16.03 2.49
C GLN A 732 -3.26 -15.85 1.40
N TYR A 733 -3.39 -16.55 0.27
CA TYR A 733 -2.47 -16.41 -0.87
C TYR A 733 -2.91 -15.31 -1.84
N LEU A 734 -4.18 -14.92 -1.79
CA LEU A 734 -4.78 -13.87 -2.61
C LEU A 734 -4.77 -12.50 -1.89
N LEU A 735 -4.65 -12.47 -0.57
CA LEU A 735 -4.60 -11.23 0.22
C LEU A 735 -3.21 -10.56 0.12
N PRO A 736 -3.11 -9.31 -0.39
CA PRO A 736 -1.86 -8.55 -0.44
C PRO A 736 -1.19 -8.36 0.93
N GLU A 737 -1.98 -8.16 1.98
CA GLU A 737 -1.51 -7.98 3.36
C GLU A 737 -0.71 -9.20 3.85
N MET A 738 -1.19 -10.41 3.55
CA MET A 738 -0.49 -11.65 3.86
C MET A 738 0.81 -11.78 3.05
N GLY A 739 0.86 -11.19 1.85
CA GLY A 739 2.08 -11.03 1.07
C GLY A 739 3.13 -10.16 1.77
N ARG A 740 2.71 -9.02 2.35
CA ARG A 740 3.60 -8.15 3.16
C ARG A 740 4.16 -8.88 4.39
N VAL A 741 3.32 -9.64 5.10
CA VAL A 741 3.77 -10.48 6.23
C VAL A 741 4.84 -11.50 5.80
N ARG A 742 4.64 -12.18 4.65
CA ARG A 742 5.65 -13.11 4.10
C ARG A 742 6.96 -12.40 3.74
N ARG A 743 6.90 -11.16 3.21
CA ARG A 743 8.08 -10.36 2.88
C ARG A 743 8.93 -10.05 4.12
N HIS A 744 8.31 -9.68 5.24
CA HIS A 744 9.03 -9.44 6.50
C HIS A 744 9.82 -10.67 6.97
N PHE A 745 9.26 -11.88 6.80
CA PHE A 745 9.99 -13.12 7.07
C PHE A 745 11.15 -13.37 6.12
N THR A 746 11.00 -13.03 4.84
CA THR A 746 12.10 -13.11 3.87
C THR A 746 13.25 -12.19 4.26
N VAL A 747 12.98 -10.90 4.53
CA VAL A 747 14.01 -9.93 4.95
C VAL A 747 14.68 -10.36 6.26
N ALA A 748 13.91 -10.82 7.24
CA ALA A 748 14.47 -11.32 8.49
C ALA A 748 15.46 -12.47 8.27
N ARG A 749 15.14 -13.40 7.36
CA ARG A 749 16.05 -14.50 7.00
C ARG A 749 17.29 -13.99 6.29
N GLU A 750 17.14 -13.06 5.35
CA GLU A 750 18.25 -12.50 4.58
C GLU A 750 19.23 -11.71 5.46
N VAL A 751 18.74 -10.98 6.46
CA VAL A 751 19.60 -10.18 7.35
C VAL A 751 20.17 -11.01 8.50
N ILE A 752 19.34 -11.80 9.21
CA ILE A 752 19.74 -12.44 10.46
C ILE A 752 20.45 -13.77 10.23
N CYS A 753 20.01 -14.59 9.28
CA CYS A 753 20.62 -15.91 9.09
C CYS A 753 22.13 -15.84 8.80
N PRO A 754 22.63 -14.93 7.94
CA PRO A 754 24.07 -14.79 7.71
C PRO A 754 24.84 -14.40 8.97
N ILE A 755 24.30 -13.50 9.80
CA ILE A 755 24.92 -13.08 11.06
C ILE A 755 25.06 -14.28 12.01
N VAL A 756 23.98 -15.05 12.16
CA VAL A 756 23.95 -16.22 13.05
C VAL A 756 24.88 -17.32 12.55
N LYS A 757 24.87 -17.63 11.25
CA LYS A 757 25.76 -18.63 10.64
C LYS A 757 27.23 -18.28 10.86
N LYS A 758 27.63 -17.05 10.57
CA LYS A 758 29.00 -16.57 10.77
C LYS A 758 29.45 -16.67 12.23
N ARG A 759 28.58 -16.33 13.18
CA ARG A 759 28.87 -16.45 14.62
C ARG A 759 28.96 -17.92 15.09
N SER A 760 28.10 -18.78 14.56
CA SER A 760 28.13 -20.22 14.85
C SER A 760 29.44 -20.85 14.38
N GLU A 761 29.84 -20.58 13.13
CA GLU A 761 31.11 -21.06 12.56
C GLU A 761 32.31 -20.56 13.35
N ALA A 762 32.33 -19.27 13.72
CA ALA A 762 33.39 -18.71 14.56
C ALA A 762 33.46 -19.35 15.96
N THR A 763 32.31 -19.75 16.52
CA THR A 763 32.25 -20.44 17.81
C THR A 763 32.75 -21.89 17.75
N GLN A 764 32.61 -22.54 16.59
CA GLN A 764 33.09 -23.91 16.36
C GLN A 764 34.54 -23.97 15.88
N GLY A 765 35.09 -22.86 15.38
CA GLY A 765 36.48 -22.75 14.95
C GLY A 765 37.49 -22.81 16.11
N THR A 766 38.74 -23.12 15.78
CA THR A 766 39.85 -23.17 16.75
C THR A 766 40.49 -21.81 17.02
N GLN A 767 40.09 -20.76 16.30
CA GLN A 767 40.64 -19.41 16.40
C GLN A 767 39.88 -18.58 17.46
N PRO A 768 40.57 -17.80 18.31
CA PRO A 768 39.92 -16.87 19.24
C PRO A 768 39.11 -15.82 18.49
N TRP A 769 37.84 -15.65 18.84
CA TRP A 769 36.98 -14.61 18.28
C TRP A 769 36.31 -13.79 19.39
N ASN A 770 36.07 -12.51 19.13
CA ASN A 770 35.43 -11.63 20.10
C ASN A 770 33.91 -11.80 20.05
N LYS A 771 33.38 -12.54 21.03
CA LYS A 771 31.95 -12.85 21.12
C LYS A 771 31.14 -11.59 21.47
N PRO A 772 30.14 -11.21 20.66
CA PRO A 772 29.31 -10.05 20.93
C PRO A 772 28.38 -10.31 22.11
N LEU A 773 28.18 -9.28 22.92
CA LEU A 773 27.20 -9.28 24.01
C LEU A 773 25.89 -8.63 23.52
N ASP A 774 25.12 -9.37 22.73
CA ASP A 774 23.81 -8.94 22.24
C ASP A 774 22.77 -10.05 22.40
N LEU A 775 21.49 -9.70 22.30
CA LEU A 775 20.40 -10.65 22.56
C LEU A 775 20.38 -11.80 21.55
N LEU A 776 20.76 -11.58 20.29
CA LEU A 776 20.85 -12.62 19.28
C LEU A 776 21.85 -13.71 19.68
N GLN A 777 23.01 -13.32 20.23
CA GLN A 777 23.98 -14.25 20.75
C GLN A 777 23.47 -15.00 22.00
N MET A 778 22.79 -14.29 22.92
CA MET A 778 22.19 -14.91 24.11
C MET A 778 21.08 -15.90 23.77
N LEU A 779 20.28 -15.61 22.75
CA LEU A 779 19.24 -16.51 22.23
C LEU A 779 19.87 -17.78 21.66
N TRP A 780 20.95 -17.65 20.88
CA TRP A 780 21.68 -18.79 20.34
C TRP A 780 22.25 -19.72 21.42
N GLU A 781 22.76 -19.16 22.52
CA GLU A 781 23.29 -19.92 23.66
C GLU A 781 22.21 -20.53 24.55
N GLY A 782 21.06 -19.85 24.68
CA GLY A 782 19.92 -20.32 25.45
C GLY A 782 19.07 -21.36 24.72
N ALA A 783 19.26 -21.54 23.42
CA ALA A 783 18.49 -22.46 22.59
C ALA A 783 18.90 -23.92 22.80
N GLY A 784 17.91 -24.81 22.88
CA GLY A 784 18.15 -26.26 22.79
C GLY A 784 18.52 -26.70 21.36
N PRO A 785 18.99 -27.94 21.16
CA PRO A 785 19.46 -28.41 19.84
C PRO A 785 18.44 -28.27 18.70
N ALA A 786 17.14 -28.40 18.99
CA ALA A 786 16.08 -28.26 18.00
C ALA A 786 15.80 -26.81 17.58
N ASP A 787 16.08 -25.85 18.46
CA ASP A 787 15.80 -24.42 18.26
C ASP A 787 17.06 -23.65 17.81
N GLN A 788 18.23 -24.26 17.89
CA GLN A 788 19.52 -23.66 17.52
C GLN A 788 19.73 -23.64 15.99
N THR A 789 18.82 -22.99 15.27
CA THR A 789 18.86 -22.81 13.82
C THR A 789 18.81 -21.33 13.44
N PRO A 790 19.51 -20.88 12.37
CA PRO A 790 19.48 -19.49 11.92
C PRO A 790 18.07 -18.97 11.65
N GLU A 791 17.22 -19.79 11.04
CA GLU A 791 15.84 -19.45 10.72
C GLU A 791 15.02 -19.22 11.99
N PHE A 792 15.17 -20.07 13.01
CA PHE A 792 14.49 -19.88 14.30
C PHE A 792 14.91 -18.59 14.99
N MET A 793 16.18 -18.21 14.91
CA MET A 793 16.66 -16.91 15.42
C MET A 793 16.04 -15.73 14.67
N ALA A 794 15.92 -15.81 13.35
CA ALA A 794 15.27 -14.77 12.54
C ALA A 794 13.79 -14.59 12.91
N TYR A 795 13.04 -15.70 13.05
CA TYR A 795 11.64 -15.66 13.50
C TYR A 795 11.52 -15.09 14.92
N THR A 796 12.41 -15.49 15.82
CA THR A 796 12.41 -15.02 17.21
C THR A 796 12.73 -13.53 17.31
N ALA A 797 13.66 -13.03 16.48
CA ALA A 797 13.99 -11.61 16.40
C ALA A 797 12.82 -10.76 15.90
N LEU A 798 12.04 -11.24 14.91
CA LEU A 798 10.80 -10.59 14.49
C LEU A 798 9.76 -10.56 15.61
N ALA A 799 9.59 -11.65 16.34
CA ALA A 799 8.68 -11.72 17.49
C ALA A 799 9.06 -10.72 18.61
N ILE A 800 10.37 -10.59 18.88
CA ILE A 800 10.87 -9.60 19.84
C ILE A 800 10.61 -8.18 19.33
N SER A 801 10.89 -7.91 18.05
CA SER A 801 10.68 -6.59 17.43
C SER A 801 9.20 -6.18 17.44
N PHE A 802 8.32 -7.13 17.11
CA PHE A 802 6.87 -6.99 17.20
C PHE A 802 6.41 -6.54 18.60
N ALA A 803 6.97 -7.14 19.64
CA ALA A 803 6.62 -6.81 21.02
C ALA A 803 7.27 -5.52 21.53
N ALA A 804 8.45 -5.14 21.00
CA ALA A 804 9.29 -4.10 21.56
C ALA A 804 9.10 -2.71 20.92
N ILE A 805 8.91 -2.61 19.61
CA ILE A 805 9.12 -1.32 18.91
C ILE A 805 7.91 -0.39 19.02
N ARG A 806 6.73 -0.84 18.58
CA ARG A 806 5.53 0.01 18.52
C ARG A 806 5.01 0.42 19.91
N THR A 807 5.02 -0.50 20.87
CA THR A 807 4.59 -0.21 22.24
C THR A 807 5.58 0.72 22.94
N SER A 808 6.88 0.50 22.82
CA SER A 808 7.89 1.33 23.50
C SER A 808 8.02 2.73 22.90
N SER A 809 7.66 2.92 21.61
CA SER A 809 7.64 4.25 20.96
C SER A 809 6.40 5.09 21.29
N ALA A 810 5.28 4.44 21.62
CA ALA A 810 4.10 5.14 22.11
C ALA A 810 4.33 5.81 23.48
N VAL A 811 5.13 5.21 24.38
CA VAL A 811 5.43 5.76 25.71
C VAL A 811 6.07 7.16 25.67
N PRO A 812 7.22 7.39 25.02
CA PRO A 812 7.85 8.71 24.96
C PRO A 812 6.96 9.74 24.24
N THR A 813 6.14 9.30 23.28
CA THR A 813 5.15 10.17 22.63
C THR A 813 4.07 10.62 23.61
N HIS A 814 3.49 9.71 24.40
CA HIS A 814 2.54 10.08 25.45
C HIS A 814 3.16 11.01 26.49
N ILE A 815 4.39 10.71 26.95
CA ILE A 815 5.11 11.56 27.90
C ILE A 815 5.34 12.96 27.33
N LEU A 816 5.75 13.06 26.06
CA LEU A 816 5.93 14.34 25.37
C LEU A 816 4.63 15.14 25.37
N TYR A 817 3.51 14.52 25.01
CA TYR A 817 2.21 15.19 24.99
C TYR A 817 1.75 15.62 26.38
N ASP A 818 2.04 14.84 27.43
CA ASP A 818 1.72 15.21 28.81
C ASP A 818 2.57 16.40 29.27
N LEU A 819 3.86 16.42 28.92
CA LEU A 819 4.77 17.52 29.22
C LEU A 819 4.45 18.80 28.44
N CYS A 820 4.02 18.68 27.19
CA CYS A 820 3.53 19.83 26.42
C CYS A 820 2.25 20.43 27.04
N ALA A 821 1.37 19.60 27.59
CA ALA A 821 0.15 20.04 28.27
C ALA A 821 0.39 20.55 29.69
N GLN A 822 1.49 20.15 30.33
CA GLN A 822 1.87 20.54 31.71
C GLN A 822 3.36 20.95 31.77
N PRO A 823 3.75 22.08 31.13
CA PRO A 823 5.14 22.49 30.99
C PRO A 823 5.85 22.78 32.32
N GLU A 824 5.12 23.03 33.40
CA GLU A 824 5.65 23.27 34.75
C GLU A 824 6.47 22.09 35.30
N TYR A 825 6.23 20.86 34.81
CA TYR A 825 6.97 19.67 35.25
C TYR A 825 8.27 19.43 34.48
N VAL A 826 8.53 20.17 33.39
CA VAL A 826 9.76 20.04 32.60
C VAL A 826 10.99 20.44 33.44
N ALA A 827 10.91 21.53 34.20
CA ALA A 827 12.05 22.01 35.00
C ALA A 827 12.44 21.05 36.15
N PRO A 828 11.50 20.56 37.00
CA PRO A 828 11.81 19.58 38.04
C PRO A 828 12.41 18.26 37.53
N LEU A 829 12.02 17.82 36.32
CA LEU A 829 12.56 16.62 35.69
C LEU A 829 13.98 16.85 35.15
N ARG A 830 14.21 17.98 34.48
CA ARG A 830 15.56 18.37 34.02
C ARG A 830 16.54 18.48 35.20
N GLU A 831 16.12 19.10 36.30
CA GLU A 831 16.93 19.22 37.51
C GLU A 831 17.33 17.86 38.09
N GLU A 832 16.38 16.92 38.21
CA GLU A 832 16.69 15.56 38.67
C GLU A 832 17.72 14.88 37.76
N ILE A 833 17.51 14.93 36.44
CA ILE A 833 18.41 14.30 35.48
C ILE A 833 19.82 14.91 35.59
N GLU A 834 19.92 16.24 35.66
CA GLU A 834 21.21 16.94 35.77
C GLU A 834 21.97 16.60 37.06
N VAL A 835 21.27 16.49 38.20
CA VAL A 835 21.87 16.12 39.50
C VAL A 835 22.35 14.67 39.46
N VAL A 836 21.49 13.73 39.06
CA VAL A 836 21.80 12.30 39.05
C VAL A 836 22.97 12.00 38.13
N ILE A 837 23.00 12.58 36.93
CA ILE A 837 24.08 12.33 35.96
C ILE A 837 25.40 12.92 36.46
N ARG A 838 25.38 14.07 37.16
CA ARG A 838 26.59 14.65 37.76
C ARG A 838 27.17 13.77 38.87
N GLU A 839 26.32 13.18 39.69
CA GLU A 839 26.74 12.25 40.76
C GLU A 839 27.34 10.95 40.23
N GLU A 840 26.91 10.51 39.04
CA GLU A 840 27.31 9.24 38.41
C GLU A 840 28.45 9.40 37.40
N GLY A 841 29.25 10.48 37.54
CA GLY A 841 30.43 10.70 36.69
C GLY A 841 30.09 11.07 35.23
N CYS A 842 28.91 11.63 35.00
CA CYS A 842 28.43 12.12 33.71
C CYS A 842 28.23 11.05 32.64
N LEU A 843 27.90 9.84 33.10
CA LEU A 843 27.54 8.70 32.27
C LEU A 843 26.10 8.29 32.55
N PHE A 844 25.39 7.90 31.50
CA PHE A 844 24.07 7.27 31.64
C PHE A 844 24.24 5.79 31.96
N THR A 845 24.57 5.48 33.22
CA THR A 845 24.68 4.10 33.74
C THR A 845 23.32 3.57 34.17
N LYS A 846 23.21 2.24 34.38
CA LYS A 846 21.99 1.64 34.96
C LYS A 846 21.70 2.21 36.36
N ALA A 847 22.75 2.48 37.15
CA ALA A 847 22.62 3.10 38.47
C ALA A 847 22.03 4.51 38.38
N ALA A 848 22.51 5.34 37.45
CA ALA A 848 21.96 6.66 37.17
C ALA A 848 20.47 6.58 36.81
N LEU A 849 20.10 5.72 35.86
CA LEU A 849 18.70 5.59 35.43
C LEU A 849 17.77 5.16 36.56
N ASN A 850 18.24 4.34 37.51
CA ASN A 850 17.44 3.91 38.67
C ASN A 850 17.24 5.02 39.72
N LYS A 851 18.09 6.04 39.75
CA LYS A 851 17.97 7.18 40.67
C LYS A 851 17.01 8.28 40.19
N MET A 852 16.56 8.22 38.93
CA MET A 852 15.60 9.18 38.33
C MET A 852 14.15 8.88 38.77
N VAL A 853 13.84 9.15 40.04
CA VAL A 853 12.57 8.78 40.69
C VAL A 853 11.38 9.66 40.27
N LYS A 854 11.59 10.94 39.98
CA LYS A 854 10.56 11.86 39.45
C LYS A 854 10.21 11.46 38.02
N LEU A 855 11.20 11.15 37.19
CA LEU A 855 10.96 10.66 35.83
C LEU A 855 10.19 9.33 35.85
N ASP A 856 10.56 8.38 36.72
CA ASP A 856 9.81 7.13 36.91
C ASP A 856 8.35 7.36 37.30
N SER A 857 8.12 8.27 38.25
CA SER A 857 6.78 8.61 38.73
C SER A 857 5.93 9.23 37.61
N PHE A 858 6.51 10.15 36.83
CA PHE A 858 5.86 10.78 35.68
C PHE A 858 5.50 9.76 34.61
N MET A 859 6.45 8.89 34.24
CA MET A 859 6.25 7.82 33.27
C MET A 859 5.12 6.87 33.70
N LYS A 860 5.07 6.53 35.00
CA LYS A 860 4.03 5.65 35.56
C LYS A 860 2.65 6.29 35.60
N GLU A 861 2.55 7.56 35.97
CA GLU A 861 1.26 8.28 35.91
C GLU A 861 0.79 8.48 34.46
N SER A 862 1.71 8.81 33.55
CA SER A 862 1.43 8.86 32.10
C SER A 862 0.88 7.53 31.58
N GLN A 863 1.51 6.41 31.95
CA GLN A 863 1.02 5.06 31.60
C GLN A 863 -0.31 4.69 32.28
N ARG A 864 -0.60 5.21 33.48
CA ARG A 864 -1.88 4.97 34.16
C ARG A 864 -3.05 5.61 33.43
N PHE A 865 -2.85 6.84 32.95
CA PHE A 865 -3.82 7.59 32.15
C PHE A 865 -3.87 7.12 30.70
N ASN A 866 -2.73 6.74 30.14
CA ASN A 866 -2.55 6.31 28.77
C ASN A 866 -2.01 4.86 28.72
N PRO A 867 -2.79 3.87 29.17
CA PRO A 867 -2.32 2.49 29.24
C PRO A 867 -2.20 1.90 27.83
N LEU A 868 -1.05 1.29 27.54
CA LEU A 868 -0.76 0.70 26.23
C LEU A 868 -1.40 -0.68 26.07
N SER A 869 -1.85 -0.99 24.86
CA SER A 869 -2.31 -2.33 24.48
C SER A 869 -2.01 -2.60 22.99
N LEU A 870 -1.80 -3.87 22.64
CA LEU A 870 -1.16 -4.30 21.38
C LEU A 870 -2.11 -4.24 20.16
N GLY A 871 -1.67 -3.55 19.09
CA GLY A 871 -2.28 -3.49 17.75
C GLY A 871 -1.72 -2.31 16.94
N SER A 872 -2.06 -2.18 15.65
CA SER A 872 -1.55 -1.09 14.78
C SER A 872 -2.63 -0.25 14.10
N ASN A 873 -2.27 0.99 13.79
CA ASN A 873 -3.15 2.02 13.22
C ASN A 873 -3.43 1.83 11.72
N THR A 874 -4.71 1.66 11.35
CA THR A 874 -5.28 2.06 10.06
C THR A 874 -6.77 2.37 10.25
N ASP A 875 -7.15 3.62 9.92
CA ASP A 875 -8.50 4.21 9.75
C ASP A 875 -9.07 5.10 10.88
N ARG A 876 -9.31 6.37 10.51
CA ARG A 876 -9.76 7.48 11.36
C ARG A 876 -11.27 7.45 11.54
N GLU A 877 -11.75 7.11 12.74
CA GLU A 877 -12.99 7.64 13.33
C GLU A 877 -13.15 7.18 14.81
N GLN A 878 -13.03 8.15 15.72
CA GLN A 878 -13.65 8.31 17.06
C GLN A 878 -13.86 7.12 18.07
N HIS A 879 -13.33 7.34 19.30
CA HIS A 879 -13.64 6.84 20.67
C HIS A 879 -13.00 5.57 21.27
N GLY A 880 -12.41 5.77 22.47
CA GLY A 880 -12.15 4.83 23.59
C GLY A 880 -11.26 3.58 23.43
N SER A 881 -10.16 3.47 24.20
CA SER A 881 -9.22 2.34 24.23
C SER A 881 -9.32 1.41 25.46
N TYR A 882 -8.98 0.10 25.31
CA TYR A 882 -8.87 -0.88 26.40
C TYR A 882 -7.46 -1.43 26.66
N PRO A 883 -7.00 -1.44 27.92
CA PRO A 883 -5.99 -2.37 28.41
C PRO A 883 -6.67 -3.54 29.15
N VAL A 884 -7.22 -4.50 28.38
CA VAL A 884 -7.46 -5.83 28.96
C VAL A 884 -6.11 -6.50 29.09
N THR A 885 -5.69 -6.76 30.32
CA THR A 885 -4.46 -7.51 30.60
C THR A 885 -4.81 -8.94 30.96
N PHE A 886 -3.79 -9.78 31.13
CA PHE A 886 -3.97 -11.16 31.60
C PHE A 886 -4.89 -12.03 30.70
N GLY A 887 -4.87 -11.80 29.38
CA GLY A 887 -5.64 -12.59 28.41
C GLY A 887 -5.24 -14.07 28.38
N ARG A 888 -6.18 -15.00 28.61
CA ARG A 888 -5.92 -16.46 28.55
C ARG A 888 -7.10 -17.21 27.96
N VAL A 889 -6.84 -18.40 27.42
CA VAL A 889 -7.88 -19.36 27.03
C VAL A 889 -7.85 -20.57 27.97
N ILE A 890 -9.00 -20.90 28.55
CA ILE A 890 -9.15 -22.06 29.44
C ILE A 890 -9.22 -23.34 28.61
N GLN A 891 -8.33 -24.30 28.84
CA GLN A 891 -8.23 -25.53 28.03
C GLN A 891 -8.99 -26.72 28.65
N SER A 892 -9.29 -26.66 29.95
CA SER A 892 -10.04 -27.65 30.72
C SER A 892 -10.94 -26.94 31.74
N ASP A 893 -12.11 -27.51 32.08
CA ASP A 893 -13.02 -26.90 33.06
C ASP A 893 -12.28 -26.64 34.38
N ARG A 894 -12.29 -25.38 34.83
CA ARG A 894 -11.48 -24.92 35.96
C ARG A 894 -12.35 -24.54 37.13
N VAL A 895 -12.24 -25.27 38.24
CA VAL A 895 -12.85 -24.91 39.52
C VAL A 895 -11.92 -23.96 40.27
N LEU A 896 -12.42 -22.79 40.67
CA LEU A 896 -11.72 -21.82 41.50
C LEU A 896 -11.92 -22.11 42.99
N HIS A 897 -11.13 -21.48 43.86
CA HIS A 897 -11.17 -21.72 45.31
C HIS A 897 -12.55 -21.51 45.98
N ASP A 898 -13.46 -20.73 45.39
CA ASP A 898 -14.81 -20.48 45.90
C ASP A 898 -15.89 -21.36 45.23
N GLY A 899 -15.49 -22.35 44.44
CA GLY A 899 -16.39 -23.30 43.78
C GLY A 899 -16.93 -22.84 42.43
N LEU A 900 -16.58 -21.64 41.96
CA LEU A 900 -16.91 -21.18 40.61
C LEU A 900 -16.22 -22.06 39.57
N VAL A 901 -16.98 -22.54 38.57
CA VAL A 901 -16.43 -23.31 37.44
C VAL A 901 -16.33 -22.42 36.21
N ILE A 902 -15.12 -22.22 35.69
CA ILE A 902 -14.89 -21.59 34.38
C ILE A 902 -14.83 -22.70 33.32
N PRO A 903 -15.77 -22.73 32.35
CA PRO A 903 -15.79 -23.78 31.34
C PRO A 903 -14.60 -23.74 30.37
N ARG A 904 -14.22 -24.90 29.85
CA ARG A 904 -13.28 -25.05 28.74
C ARG A 904 -13.69 -24.19 27.53
N GLY A 905 -12.70 -23.54 26.94
CA GLY A 905 -12.81 -22.65 25.79
C GLY A 905 -13.14 -21.20 26.16
N THR A 906 -13.30 -20.87 27.45
CA THR A 906 -13.55 -19.49 27.89
C THR A 906 -12.29 -18.64 27.73
N ILE A 907 -12.44 -17.46 27.12
CA ILE A 907 -11.40 -16.44 27.07
C ILE A 907 -11.56 -15.54 28.30
N ILE A 908 -10.54 -15.47 29.14
CA ILE A 908 -10.54 -14.63 30.35
C ILE A 908 -9.63 -13.41 30.17
N GLY A 909 -9.91 -12.34 30.90
CA GLY A 909 -9.06 -11.14 30.99
C GLY A 909 -9.33 -10.33 32.26
N VAL A 910 -8.49 -9.32 32.50
CA VAL A 910 -8.62 -8.41 33.67
C VAL A 910 -8.75 -6.97 33.19
N PRO A 911 -9.71 -6.18 33.72
CA PRO A 911 -9.94 -4.81 33.30
C PRO A 911 -8.93 -3.86 33.96
N ALA A 912 -7.71 -3.79 33.43
CA ALA A 912 -6.61 -3.04 34.04
C ALA A 912 -6.91 -1.53 34.15
N HIS A 913 -7.63 -0.95 33.20
CA HIS A 913 -8.00 0.47 33.21
C HIS A 913 -9.02 0.81 34.28
N ALA A 914 -10.04 -0.03 34.44
CA ALA A 914 -11.05 0.16 35.48
C ALA A 914 -10.39 0.11 36.86
N ILE A 915 -9.48 -0.87 37.08
CA ILE A 915 -8.70 -0.97 38.32
C ILE A 915 -7.79 0.26 38.51
N SER A 916 -7.16 0.78 37.46
CA SER A 916 -6.29 1.95 37.54
C SER A 916 -7.03 3.27 37.76
N HIS A 917 -8.36 3.26 37.63
CA HIS A 917 -9.27 4.37 37.89
C HIS A 917 -10.18 4.15 39.11
N ASP A 918 -9.99 3.06 39.84
CA ASP A 918 -10.76 2.77 41.04
C ASP A 918 -10.22 3.58 42.23
N ALA A 919 -11.12 4.35 42.85
CA ALA A 919 -10.82 5.22 43.99
C ALA A 919 -10.38 4.45 45.25
N THR A 920 -10.68 3.14 45.34
CA THR A 920 -10.19 2.27 46.42
C THR A 920 -8.69 2.06 46.37
N PHE A 921 -8.10 2.07 45.17
CA PHE A 921 -6.65 1.90 44.96
C PHE A 921 -5.92 3.21 44.69
N TYR A 922 -6.59 4.18 44.06
CA TYR A 922 -6.00 5.46 43.66
C TYR A 922 -6.85 6.65 44.13
N PRO A 923 -6.42 7.40 45.16
CA PRO A 923 -7.13 8.61 45.58
C PRO A 923 -7.19 9.64 44.45
N ASN A 924 -8.37 10.21 44.18
CA ASN A 924 -8.62 11.10 43.03
C ASN A 924 -8.08 10.50 41.71
N PRO A 925 -8.64 9.35 41.26
CA PRO A 925 -8.09 8.58 40.15
C PRO A 925 -8.17 9.31 38.81
N SER A 926 -9.15 10.21 38.63
CA SER A 926 -9.35 10.99 37.41
C SER A 926 -8.42 12.20 37.28
N THR A 927 -7.60 12.51 38.29
CA THR A 927 -6.69 13.66 38.28
C THR A 927 -5.26 13.23 37.95
N PHE A 928 -4.66 13.84 36.93
CA PHE A 928 -3.26 13.60 36.57
C PHE A 928 -2.32 14.18 37.63
N SER A 929 -1.62 13.30 38.34
CA SER A 929 -0.70 13.67 39.41
C SER A 929 0.70 13.12 39.11
N PRO A 930 1.57 13.88 38.42
CA PRO A 930 2.82 13.35 37.87
C PRO A 930 3.79 12.76 38.90
N PHE A 931 3.71 13.20 40.17
CA PHE A 931 4.56 12.72 41.26
C PHE A 931 3.82 11.82 42.26
N ARG A 932 2.65 11.30 41.90
CA ARG A 932 1.80 10.43 42.76
C ARG A 932 2.59 9.30 43.44
N PHE A 933 3.52 8.70 42.72
CA PHE A 933 4.30 7.55 43.18
C PHE A 933 5.55 7.91 43.98
N ILE A 934 5.83 9.20 44.20
CA ILE A 934 6.92 9.67 45.08
C ILE A 934 6.45 9.71 46.53
N THR A 935 5.26 10.24 46.81
CA THR A 935 4.69 10.39 48.15
C THR A 935 4.51 9.05 48.90
N GLN A 936 4.29 7.95 48.16
CA GLN A 936 4.18 6.60 48.73
C GLN A 936 5.53 6.04 49.24
N LEU A 937 6.68 6.66 48.91
CA LEU A 937 8.01 6.25 49.40
C LEU A 937 8.28 6.72 50.84
N HIS A 938 7.51 7.68 51.36
CA HIS A 938 7.79 8.38 52.64
C HIS A 938 6.69 8.21 53.71
N GLY A 939 5.69 7.35 53.50
CA GLY A 939 4.63 7.04 54.48
C GLY A 939 5.02 5.98 55.53
N PRO A 940 4.23 5.79 56.60
CA PRO A 940 4.51 4.82 57.69
C PRO A 940 4.59 3.36 57.22
N ASP A 941 4.08 3.02 56.04
CA ASP A 941 4.21 1.70 55.38
C ASP A 941 5.49 1.53 54.51
N SER A 942 6.52 2.36 54.76
CA SER A 942 7.78 2.43 53.99
C SER A 942 8.59 1.13 53.88
N GLU A 943 8.22 0.05 54.58
CA GLU A 943 8.82 -1.28 54.41
C GLU A 943 8.43 -1.96 53.07
N LYS A 944 7.35 -1.54 52.41
CA LYS A 944 6.96 -2.04 51.07
C LYS A 944 7.66 -1.29 49.93
N LYS A 945 9.00 -1.21 49.96
CA LYS A 945 9.87 -0.49 48.98
C LYS A 945 9.72 -0.88 47.50
N SER A 946 8.99 -1.95 47.14
CA SER A 946 8.98 -2.49 45.77
C SER A 946 7.80 -2.05 44.88
N THR A 947 6.87 -1.22 45.37
CA THR A 947 5.58 -0.99 44.68
C THR A 947 5.49 0.29 43.82
N SER A 948 6.44 1.22 43.96
CA SER A 948 6.36 2.57 43.37
C SER A 948 7.01 2.73 41.98
N GLY A 949 7.97 1.89 41.60
CA GLY A 949 8.70 2.02 40.33
C GLY A 949 7.84 1.82 39.08
N PHE A 950 8.27 2.39 37.95
CA PHE A 950 7.59 2.31 36.64
C PHE A 950 7.37 0.86 36.17
N VAL A 951 8.32 -0.03 36.47
CA VAL A 951 8.32 -1.45 36.06
C VAL A 951 7.57 -2.38 37.02
N THR A 952 6.95 -1.86 38.08
CA THR A 952 6.27 -2.67 39.09
C THR A 952 4.97 -3.28 38.54
N THR A 953 4.75 -4.56 38.85
CA THR A 953 3.49 -5.28 38.61
C THR A 953 2.85 -5.71 39.93
N ASN A 954 1.58 -5.38 40.15
CA ASN A 954 0.80 -5.74 41.33
C ASN A 954 -0.67 -5.99 40.94
N ALA A 955 -1.24 -7.10 41.40
CA ALA A 955 -2.64 -7.49 41.18
C ALA A 955 -3.66 -6.41 41.59
N SER A 956 -3.35 -5.60 42.59
CA SER A 956 -4.27 -4.61 43.16
C SER A 956 -4.05 -3.17 42.71
N SER A 957 -3.07 -2.89 41.85
CA SER A 957 -2.80 -1.48 41.48
C SER A 957 -2.11 -1.31 40.13
N SER A 958 -1.12 -2.14 39.78
CA SER A 958 -0.29 -1.90 38.59
C SER A 958 -0.22 -3.13 37.70
N LEU A 959 -1.01 -3.14 36.62
CA LEU A 959 -1.09 -4.27 35.69
C LEU A 959 -0.62 -3.96 34.26
N SER A 960 -0.06 -2.76 34.04
CA SER A 960 0.36 -2.25 32.73
C SER A 960 1.46 -3.08 32.07
N TRP A 961 2.30 -3.75 32.86
CA TRP A 961 3.33 -4.67 32.36
C TRP A 961 2.88 -6.14 32.37
N GLY A 962 1.60 -6.42 32.59
CA GLY A 962 1.07 -7.77 32.83
C GLY A 962 1.29 -8.23 34.27
N TYR A 963 1.02 -9.52 34.54
CA TYR A 963 1.10 -10.10 35.88
C TYR A 963 1.56 -11.55 35.86
N GLY A 964 2.27 -11.98 36.92
CA GLY A 964 2.73 -13.36 37.09
C GLY A 964 3.87 -13.77 36.16
N LYS A 965 3.95 -15.07 35.85
CA LYS A 965 5.02 -15.65 35.01
C LYS A 965 5.09 -15.06 33.59
N HIS A 966 4.00 -14.45 33.14
CA HIS A 966 3.84 -13.85 31.82
C HIS A 966 3.86 -12.32 31.83
N ALA A 967 4.25 -11.69 32.94
CA ALA A 967 4.57 -10.26 32.93
C ALA A 967 5.70 -9.99 31.92
N CYS A 968 5.69 -8.80 31.31
CA CYS A 968 6.63 -8.38 30.29
C CYS A 968 8.07 -8.65 30.73
N SER A 969 8.76 -9.53 29.98
CA SER A 969 10.13 -9.96 30.27
C SER A 969 11.14 -8.82 30.06
N GLY A 970 10.89 -7.96 29.06
CA GLY A 970 11.76 -6.85 28.66
C GLY A 970 11.51 -5.53 29.40
N ARG A 971 10.57 -5.46 30.37
CA ARG A 971 10.17 -4.19 31.01
C ARG A 971 11.32 -3.39 31.63
N PHE A 972 12.36 -4.06 32.14
CA PHE A 972 13.52 -3.39 32.72
C PHE A 972 14.36 -2.70 31.65
N PHE A 973 14.62 -3.39 30.55
CA PHE A 973 15.30 -2.81 29.39
C PHE A 973 14.48 -1.65 28.80
N ALA A 974 13.19 -1.86 28.54
CA ALA A 974 12.31 -0.85 27.98
C ALA A 974 12.24 0.42 28.85
N ALA A 975 12.15 0.26 30.18
CA ALA A 975 12.17 1.40 31.09
C ALA A 975 13.49 2.19 31.01
N HIS A 976 14.63 1.50 30.93
CA HIS A 976 15.93 2.16 30.78
C HIS A 976 16.07 2.83 29.41
N GLU A 977 15.66 2.17 28.33
CA GLU A 977 15.66 2.71 26.96
C GLU A 977 14.80 3.98 26.86
N ILE A 978 13.56 3.95 27.35
CA ILE A 978 12.66 5.11 27.34
C ILE A 978 13.24 6.24 28.20
N LYS A 979 13.80 5.93 29.37
CA LYS A 979 14.47 6.95 30.20
C LYS A 979 15.66 7.58 29.50
N LEU A 980 16.50 6.82 28.79
CA LEU A 980 17.62 7.36 28.01
C LEU A 980 17.12 8.33 26.94
N ILE A 981 16.11 7.92 26.18
CA ILE A 981 15.49 8.74 25.13
C ILE A 981 14.93 10.04 25.73
N MET A 982 14.11 9.93 26.78
CA MET A 982 13.49 11.09 27.41
C MET A 982 14.50 12.00 28.11
N ALA A 983 15.50 11.44 28.79
CA ALA A 983 16.52 12.22 29.46
C ALA A 983 17.40 12.99 28.47
N HIS A 984 17.82 12.34 27.37
CA HIS A 984 18.51 13.02 26.28
C HIS A 984 17.63 14.11 25.67
N PHE A 985 16.36 13.82 25.39
CA PHE A 985 15.44 14.81 24.84
C PHE A 985 15.26 16.04 25.74
N LEU A 986 14.98 15.81 27.04
CA LEU A 986 14.74 16.87 28.03
C LEU A 986 15.98 17.74 28.26
N LEU A 987 17.17 17.16 28.27
CA LEU A 987 18.41 17.90 28.47
C LEU A 987 18.77 18.78 27.28
N HIS A 988 18.46 18.37 26.05
CA HIS A 988 18.98 19.00 24.83
C HIS A 988 17.96 19.90 24.11
N TYR A 989 16.65 19.72 24.32
CA TYR A 989 15.63 20.40 23.51
C TYR A 989 14.56 21.11 24.35
N ASP A 990 14.13 22.28 23.88
CA ASP A 990 12.87 22.92 24.26
C ASP A 990 11.80 22.52 23.24
N PHE A 991 10.56 22.35 23.71
CA PHE A 991 9.46 21.85 22.91
C PHE A 991 8.11 22.40 23.37
N GLN A 992 7.16 22.47 22.43
CA GLN A 992 5.74 22.77 22.68
C GLN A 992 4.90 22.27 21.52
N PHE A 993 3.59 22.12 21.69
CA PHE A 993 2.73 21.80 20.54
C PHE A 993 2.81 22.88 19.45
N ALA A 994 2.76 22.46 18.19
CA ALA A 994 2.60 23.37 17.08
C ALA A 994 1.19 24.02 17.08
N GLY A 995 1.05 25.14 16.37
CA GLY A 995 -0.24 25.82 16.17
C GLY A 995 -0.87 26.42 17.44
N GLY A 996 -0.10 26.66 18.50
CA GLY A 996 -0.59 27.29 19.73
C GLY A 996 -1.48 26.40 20.61
N ARG A 997 -1.52 25.09 20.36
CA ARG A 997 -2.26 24.12 21.18
C ARG A 997 -1.68 24.06 22.59
N THR A 998 -2.53 24.12 23.60
CA THR A 998 -2.14 24.00 25.02
C THR A 998 -2.72 22.76 25.69
N LYS A 999 -3.71 22.12 25.08
CA LYS A 999 -4.33 20.89 25.58
C LYS A 999 -3.69 19.65 24.96
N ARG A 1000 -3.65 18.57 25.74
CA ARG A 1000 -3.23 17.24 25.28
C ARG A 1000 -4.13 16.76 24.12
N PRO A 1001 -3.56 16.24 23.02
CA PRO A 1001 -4.31 15.54 21.97
C PRO A 1001 -5.05 14.31 22.51
N GLU A 1002 -6.17 13.96 21.90
CA GLU A 1002 -6.85 12.69 22.18
C GLU A 1002 -6.04 11.52 21.59
N ASN A 1003 -6.14 10.35 22.23
CA ASN A 1003 -5.53 9.13 21.72
C ASN A 1003 -6.40 8.52 20.61
N TYR A 1004 -5.77 7.78 19.70
CA TYR A 1004 -6.45 6.90 18.75
C TYR A 1004 -6.76 5.54 19.40
N THR A 1005 -7.95 5.02 19.12
CA THR A 1005 -8.52 3.89 19.84
C THR A 1005 -9.37 3.00 18.94
N PHE A 1006 -9.10 1.68 18.93
CA PHE A 1006 -9.80 0.71 18.08
C PHE A 1006 -9.71 -0.70 18.67
N GLU A 1007 -10.84 -1.40 18.88
CA GLU A 1007 -10.87 -2.65 19.67
C GLU A 1007 -10.00 -2.50 20.95
N LEU A 1008 -9.03 -3.39 21.19
CA LEU A 1008 -8.14 -3.36 22.36
C LEU A 1008 -6.98 -2.35 22.26
N GLN A 1009 -6.99 -1.29 21.44
CA GLN A 1009 -5.79 -0.47 21.16
C GLN A 1009 -5.83 0.94 21.76
N ASN A 1010 -4.73 1.44 22.38
CA ASN A 1010 -4.54 2.83 22.87
C ASN A 1010 -3.24 3.38 22.31
N MET A 1011 -3.31 4.32 21.37
CA MET A 1011 -2.10 4.89 20.77
C MET A 1011 -2.18 6.42 20.77
N PRO A 1012 -1.06 7.13 20.94
CA PRO A 1012 -1.04 8.57 20.75
C PRO A 1012 -1.35 8.92 19.28
N ASP A 1013 -1.97 10.07 19.03
CA ASP A 1013 -2.15 10.57 17.66
C ASP A 1013 -0.79 10.91 17.03
N GLU A 1014 -0.29 10.03 16.18
CA GLU A 1014 1.02 10.15 15.53
C GLU A 1014 1.11 11.35 14.56
N THR A 1015 -0.01 11.98 14.21
CA THR A 1015 -0.06 13.12 13.29
C THR A 1015 0.19 14.47 13.97
N VAL A 1016 0.25 14.51 15.30
CA VAL A 1016 0.47 15.75 16.04
C VAL A 1016 1.91 16.23 15.90
N GLU A 1017 2.04 17.46 15.45
CA GLU A 1017 3.32 18.14 15.28
C GLU A 1017 3.71 18.95 16.52
N VAL A 1018 5.01 18.94 16.81
CA VAL A 1018 5.63 19.63 17.94
C VAL A 1018 6.70 20.57 17.39
N LEU A 1019 6.73 21.80 17.91
CA LEU A 1019 7.80 22.74 17.66
C LEU A 1019 8.97 22.39 18.56
N ILE A 1020 10.14 22.16 17.98
CA ILE A 1020 11.33 21.77 18.72
C ILE A 1020 12.47 22.70 18.38
N ARG A 1021 13.25 23.06 19.40
CA ARG A 1021 14.52 23.77 19.22
C ARG A 1021 15.56 23.25 20.19
N ARG A 1022 16.82 23.26 19.77
CA ARG A 1022 17.93 22.98 20.68
C ARG A 1022 18.01 24.04 21.77
N ARG A 1023 18.23 23.63 23.02
CA ARG A 1023 18.38 24.54 24.17
C ARG A 1023 19.62 25.41 24.01
N LYS A 1024 19.50 26.68 24.37
CA LYS A 1024 20.61 27.64 24.41
C LYS A 1024 21.43 27.57 25.71
N ASN A 1025 20.87 26.97 26.77
CA ASN A 1025 21.59 26.83 28.04
C ASN A 1025 22.68 25.76 27.89
N PRO A 1026 23.91 26.03 28.33
CA PRO A 1026 24.99 25.05 28.25
C PRO A 1026 24.61 23.83 29.09
N LEU A 1027 24.79 22.64 28.51
CA LEU A 1027 24.76 21.39 29.27
C LEU A 1027 25.80 21.47 30.40
N PRO A 1028 25.63 20.72 31.50
CA PRO A 1028 26.68 20.53 32.48
C PRO A 1028 28.01 20.23 31.77
N GLN A 1029 29.11 20.87 32.19
CA GLN A 1029 30.40 20.84 31.48
C GLN A 1029 30.89 19.42 31.18
N CYS A 1030 30.53 18.45 32.01
CA CYS A 1030 30.87 17.04 31.85
C CYS A 1030 30.01 16.25 30.84
N LEU A 1031 28.96 16.86 30.26
CA LEU A 1031 28.12 16.32 29.18
C LEU A 1031 28.36 17.04 27.85
N GLN A 1032 29.28 18.01 27.81
CA GLN A 1032 29.76 18.62 26.58
C GLN A 1032 30.82 17.68 25.99
N GLY A 1033 30.52 17.02 24.87
CA GLY A 1033 31.49 16.20 24.15
C GLY A 1033 32.69 17.02 23.65
N PRO A 1034 33.79 16.38 23.23
CA PRO A 1034 35.00 17.08 22.76
C PRO A 1034 34.81 17.99 21.53
N ASP A 1035 33.64 17.94 20.86
CA ASP A 1035 33.34 18.70 19.64
C ASP A 1035 32.31 19.84 19.82
N SER A 1036 32.23 20.47 21.00
CA SER A 1036 31.33 21.62 21.21
C SER A 1036 31.93 22.96 20.77
N PHE A 1037 32.38 23.04 19.51
CA PHE A 1037 32.71 24.28 18.80
C PHE A 1037 32.12 24.26 17.38
N PHE A 1038 30.79 24.25 17.26
CA PHE A 1038 30.07 24.72 16.06
C PHE A 1038 28.70 25.25 16.46
#